data_AF-A0A1I5STX3-F1
#
_entry.id   AF-A0A1I5STX3-F1
#
_cell.length_a   1.000
_cell.length_b   1.000
_cell.length_c   1.000
_cell.angle_alpha   90.00
_cell.angle_beta   90.00
_cell.angle_gamma   90.00
#
_symmetry.space_group_name_H-M   'P 1'
#
loop_
_entity.id
_entity.type
_entity.pdbx_description
1 polymer ?
#
loop_
_entity_poly.entity_id
_entity_poly.type
_entity_poly.pdbx_seq_one_letter_code
_entity_poly.pdbx_strand_id
1 'polypeptide(L)'
;MKKFLLMSLLLIFSSCLSVFAQDRKITGKVTSAEDGSGLPGVSVQLKGSNKGTTTDATGAYSLSVPSGNGVLKFSFVGMSTKEVSIDGKSVVDTKLETDARQLSEVVVTGVGVATSKAKLGFAVESITSKNLPQAPTASVDQALVGKIAGAQISSVSGTPGAPVSIVLRGINTINKGTSPIILIDGIQVASTDLNSIDLNTIERVEVVQGAASATMYGAQGANGVIQLFTKKGKPGQLNIDFSSSVSRNEYLNVGGLRQAQYHAFTTDASGNVIGASGKPLTQDPVTGLYSENVQYNALDPKSQLNKPYNANLKFYDNYSFFFVPAYTYNNSVSVTGGKEKLDFAFSLSNNTQGSNIVNNGNYSRTNLVANIGAELAPRLKFRSTTQLVYTKNTLKTPDRTILYSINNTRPFANYQAVLSDGNYAAYVGDAAGVNGLNPNFYQQYTDRQDNRVDVIQNLNLNYEVNKFLELDAKYGINYQRDEDVYQYANQSQNGNIRVRPTNYVGNYASNALGEIDNFSISKVFQNFLATATIRTDFQKDFNLSLPITTTTQVAFDYRKQNNNQYVTYQLGLPTYTPYTPAQGTTTLTRPLDFNSVTGNPRGTFSEPFVTYGYLVNQRFEYGDIAGVSGGFRTDYSSAFGAGSKPFTFPRADGYLRLSQLDFWKDSQISGTFSEFKLRAAYGQAGIQPRPFDRYVTLGTRNIGSNSAFYYPTAQSNPDLNVEVSTETELGADFGFNLSKGSNWFNDLRLSATYWKRSTDGAIWNVDAAPSSGAGTIKTNAFGIGSNGIQASINATVFKKGDFTWNTTVNFSKQSSQIDWVTGNGEIVILSNAGSTNYVLKAGEKIGQLYGFKAVHDLKARKPDGSYEIPEGDQSKYEVASNGFVVDKTTKQPYFTTDKYSFGDPNPKFNLSFINDFTYKGFINFGFQFDWVNGSHIYNQTKEWMYRDGIHSDYEKPITINGETGAWTAFYRGVYTARGNNATKDYFYEDASFLRLRNVSIGVDLAKALHIKTFRKLQLVFSGRNLLTFTGYTGFDPEISSGGSAAVGEPAGNNSAWDRGTDHNTMPNIRSYQVSLNFGF
;
A
#
# COMPACT_ATOMS: atom_id res chain seq x y z
N MET A 1 -18.07 -6.76 -107.52
CA MET A 1 -18.57 -5.89 -106.43
C MET A 1 -18.45 -6.58 -105.06
N LYS A 2 -17.25 -6.77 -104.51
CA LYS A 2 -17.00 -7.27 -103.13
C LYS A 2 -15.63 -6.82 -102.56
N LYS A 3 -15.20 -5.58 -102.86
CA LYS A 3 -13.95 -5.02 -102.29
C LYS A 3 -14.08 -3.59 -101.71
N PHE A 4 -15.23 -2.95 -101.84
CA PHE A 4 -15.45 -1.57 -101.34
C PHE A 4 -16.28 -1.46 -100.05
N LEU A 5 -16.74 -2.58 -99.47
CA LEU A 5 -17.51 -2.56 -98.20
C LEU A 5 -16.65 -2.88 -96.95
N LEU A 6 -15.51 -3.58 -97.13
CA LEU A 6 -14.59 -3.88 -96.01
C LEU A 6 -13.64 -2.73 -95.67
N MET A 7 -13.46 -1.76 -96.58
CA MET A 7 -12.57 -0.63 -96.35
C MET A 7 -13.27 0.52 -95.60
N SER A 8 -14.61 0.57 -95.64
CA SER A 8 -15.41 1.53 -94.88
C SER A 8 -15.62 1.12 -93.42
N LEU A 9 -15.51 -0.17 -93.10
CA LEU A 9 -15.64 -0.68 -91.72
C LEU A 9 -14.34 -0.56 -90.91
N LEU A 10 -13.18 -0.41 -91.58
CA LEU A 10 -11.87 -0.25 -90.93
C LEU A 10 -11.51 1.22 -90.64
N LEU A 11 -12.22 2.18 -91.24
CA LEU A 11 -12.04 3.62 -91.00
C LEU A 11 -12.87 4.17 -89.83
N ILE A 12 -13.85 3.42 -89.31
CA ILE A 12 -14.68 3.82 -88.16
C ILE A 12 -14.08 3.36 -86.81
N PHE A 13 -13.10 2.46 -86.81
CA PHE A 13 -12.45 1.99 -85.57
C PHE A 13 -11.15 2.74 -85.19
N SER A 14 -10.74 3.75 -85.98
CA SER A 14 -9.50 4.53 -85.72
C SER A 14 -9.73 5.89 -85.04
N SER A 15 -10.95 6.20 -84.57
CA SER A 15 -11.29 7.48 -83.95
C SER A 15 -11.71 7.38 -82.48
N CYS A 16 -11.00 6.57 -81.68
CA CYS A 16 -11.06 6.59 -80.22
C CYS A 16 -9.64 6.65 -79.64
N LEU A 17 -8.98 7.80 -79.77
CA LEU A 17 -7.78 8.09 -78.99
C LEU A 17 -8.20 8.63 -77.63
N SER A 18 -8.24 7.73 -76.66
CA SER A 18 -8.21 8.07 -75.24
C SER A 18 -6.92 8.83 -74.95
N VAL A 19 -7.03 10.04 -74.41
CA VAL A 19 -5.90 10.78 -73.84
C VAL A 19 -5.38 9.97 -72.66
N PHE A 20 -4.23 9.32 -72.82
CA PHE A 20 -3.45 8.82 -71.68
C PHE A 20 -2.86 10.03 -70.96
N ALA A 21 -3.39 10.34 -69.78
CA ALA A 21 -2.67 11.17 -68.82
C ALA A 21 -1.34 10.46 -68.49
N GLN A 22 -0.21 11.13 -68.74
CA GLN A 22 1.10 10.58 -68.41
C GLN A 22 1.24 10.55 -66.87
N ASP A 23 1.23 9.36 -66.30
CA ASP A 23 1.61 9.17 -64.89
C ASP A 23 3.11 9.51 -64.74
N ARG A 24 3.40 10.41 -63.80
CA ARG A 24 4.73 10.85 -63.41
C ARG A 24 5.20 10.05 -62.20
N LYS A 25 6.46 9.62 -62.20
CA LYS A 25 7.09 8.98 -61.04
C LYS A 25 7.66 10.04 -60.08
N ILE A 26 7.29 9.97 -58.80
CA ILE A 26 7.84 10.75 -57.70
C ILE A 26 8.68 9.81 -56.83
N THR A 27 9.90 10.21 -56.50
CA THR A 27 10.78 9.49 -55.58
C THR A 27 11.16 10.38 -54.39
N GLY A 28 11.75 9.80 -53.36
CA GLY A 28 12.27 10.60 -52.24
C GLY A 28 12.68 9.73 -51.07
N LYS A 29 13.19 10.37 -50.02
CA LYS A 29 13.61 9.76 -48.77
C LYS A 29 12.90 10.41 -47.59
N VAL A 30 12.36 9.58 -46.71
CA VAL A 30 11.78 10.02 -45.44
C VAL A 30 12.76 9.73 -44.31
N THR A 31 13.08 10.76 -43.53
CA THR A 31 14.05 10.67 -42.43
C THR A 31 13.45 11.18 -41.12
N SER A 32 13.98 10.71 -40.00
CA SER A 32 13.65 11.20 -38.67
C SER A 32 14.20 12.62 -38.49
N ALA A 33 13.39 13.53 -37.94
CA ALA A 33 13.85 14.87 -37.58
C ALA A 33 14.78 14.85 -36.35
N GLU A 34 14.76 13.80 -35.53
CA GLU A 34 15.54 13.70 -34.28
C GLU A 34 17.00 13.30 -34.52
N ASP A 35 17.23 12.29 -35.37
CA ASP A 35 18.56 11.68 -35.55
C ASP A 35 18.99 11.55 -37.02
N GLY A 36 18.15 11.99 -37.97
CA GLY A 36 18.44 11.93 -39.40
C GLY A 36 18.42 10.51 -40.00
N SER A 37 18.05 9.49 -39.23
CA SER A 37 17.94 8.11 -39.71
C SER A 37 16.82 7.97 -40.75
N GLY A 38 16.98 7.06 -41.71
CA GLY A 38 15.94 6.73 -42.69
C GLY A 38 14.79 6.00 -42.02
N LEU A 39 13.55 6.41 -42.29
CA LEU A 39 12.36 5.82 -41.66
C LEU A 39 11.73 4.75 -42.58
N PRO A 40 11.83 3.46 -42.26
CA PRO A 40 11.18 2.40 -43.04
C PRO A 40 9.68 2.26 -42.72
N GLY A 41 8.87 1.95 -43.72
CA GLY A 41 7.43 1.71 -43.56
C GLY A 41 6.55 2.95 -43.43
N VAL A 42 7.05 4.15 -43.74
CA VAL A 42 6.26 5.38 -43.82
C VAL A 42 5.28 5.25 -44.98
N SER A 43 3.98 5.44 -44.72
CA SER A 43 2.97 5.50 -45.76
C SER A 43 3.04 6.86 -46.46
N VAL A 44 3.20 6.83 -47.79
CA VAL A 44 3.24 8.01 -48.65
C VAL A 44 2.06 7.94 -49.61
N GLN A 45 1.08 8.83 -49.46
CA GLN A 45 -0.16 8.80 -50.23
C GLN A 45 -0.42 10.13 -50.92
N LEU A 46 -0.92 10.09 -52.16
CA LEU A 46 -1.43 11.28 -52.83
C LEU A 46 -2.80 11.66 -52.22
N LYS A 47 -2.89 12.86 -51.63
CA LYS A 47 -4.09 13.34 -50.95
C LYS A 47 -5.29 13.37 -51.92
N GLY A 48 -6.41 12.79 -51.51
CA GLY A 48 -7.62 12.66 -52.34
C GLY A 48 -7.61 11.49 -53.33
N SER A 49 -6.62 10.59 -53.27
CA SER A 49 -6.49 9.41 -54.14
C SER A 49 -6.13 8.14 -53.36
N ASN A 50 -6.44 6.98 -53.92
CA ASN A 50 -6.00 5.68 -53.42
C ASN A 50 -4.58 5.30 -53.87
N LYS A 51 -3.89 6.16 -54.65
CA LYS A 51 -2.50 5.95 -55.06
C LYS A 51 -1.56 6.27 -53.88
N GLY A 52 -0.85 5.26 -53.39
CA GLY A 52 0.14 5.38 -52.32
C GLY A 52 1.21 4.29 -52.38
N THR A 53 2.27 4.47 -51.60
CA THR A 53 3.41 3.55 -51.46
C THR A 53 3.93 3.58 -50.02
N THR A 54 4.90 2.74 -49.69
CA THR A 54 5.59 2.73 -48.39
C THR A 54 7.10 2.87 -48.57
N THR A 55 7.80 3.47 -47.60
CA THR A 55 9.26 3.57 -47.63
C THR A 55 9.95 2.23 -47.32
N ASP A 56 11.14 2.02 -47.91
CA ASP A 56 11.99 0.84 -47.69
C ASP A 56 12.87 0.95 -46.44
N ALA A 57 13.73 -0.05 -46.19
CA ALA A 57 14.67 -0.13 -45.05
C ALA A 57 15.59 1.10 -44.89
N THR A 58 15.84 1.85 -45.96
CA THR A 58 16.68 3.06 -45.96
C THR A 58 15.86 4.35 -45.87
N GLY A 59 14.53 4.24 -45.88
CA GLY A 59 13.59 5.36 -45.91
C GLY A 59 13.26 5.86 -47.32
N ALA A 60 13.71 5.20 -48.39
CA ALA A 60 13.43 5.62 -49.76
C ALA A 60 12.05 5.14 -50.23
N TYR A 61 11.38 5.92 -51.08
CA TYR A 61 10.10 5.55 -51.70
C TYR A 61 10.01 5.96 -53.17
N SER A 62 9.05 5.34 -53.87
CA SER A 62 8.71 5.64 -55.26
C SER A 62 7.20 5.49 -55.49
N LEU A 63 6.55 6.53 -56.02
CA LEU A 63 5.10 6.59 -56.24
C LEU A 63 4.78 7.18 -57.62
N SER A 64 3.93 6.53 -58.40
CA SER A 64 3.41 7.08 -59.66
C SER A 64 2.14 7.90 -59.42
N VAL A 65 2.13 9.17 -59.83
CA VAL A 65 1.02 10.13 -59.66
C VAL A 65 0.63 10.74 -61.02
N PRO A 66 -0.64 11.13 -61.25
CA PRO A 66 -1.05 11.83 -62.47
C PRO A 66 -0.30 13.17 -62.66
N SER A 67 -0.16 13.65 -63.90
CA SER A 67 0.64 14.83 -64.30
C SER A 67 0.19 16.22 -63.80
N GLY A 68 -0.54 16.30 -62.68
CA GLY A 68 -0.98 17.56 -62.05
C GLY A 68 -0.20 17.94 -60.78
N ASN A 69 -0.51 19.11 -60.22
CA ASN A 69 -0.11 19.45 -58.86
C ASN A 69 -0.88 18.58 -57.86
N GLY A 70 -0.19 18.07 -56.84
CA GLY A 70 -0.78 17.20 -55.83
C GLY A 70 -0.02 17.34 -54.51
N VAL A 71 -0.66 16.94 -53.41
CA VAL A 71 -0.05 16.97 -52.07
C VAL A 71 0.20 15.53 -51.63
N LEU A 72 1.44 15.22 -51.28
CA LEU A 72 1.78 13.95 -50.64
C LEU A 72 1.55 14.06 -49.15
N LYS A 73 0.81 13.10 -48.61
CA LYS A 73 0.60 12.89 -47.18
C LYS A 73 1.54 11.78 -46.72
N PHE A 74 2.43 12.12 -45.80
CA PHE A 74 3.36 11.20 -45.15
C PHE A 74 2.84 10.88 -43.76
N SER A 75 2.57 9.62 -43.48
CA SER A 75 2.11 9.17 -42.16
C SER A 75 2.88 7.94 -41.71
N PHE A 76 3.34 7.98 -40.47
CA PHE A 76 4.04 6.87 -39.82
C PHE A 76 3.61 6.80 -38.37
N VAL A 77 3.43 5.60 -37.85
CA VAL A 77 2.95 5.39 -36.47
C VAL A 77 3.97 5.98 -35.50
N GLY A 78 3.52 6.86 -34.60
CA GLY A 78 4.38 7.58 -33.65
C GLY A 78 5.05 8.85 -34.19
N MET A 79 4.76 9.24 -35.44
CA MET A 79 5.24 10.49 -36.05
C MET A 79 4.07 11.38 -36.47
N SER A 80 4.30 12.70 -36.42
CA SER A 80 3.35 13.68 -36.90
C SER A 80 3.13 13.50 -38.40
N THR A 81 1.87 13.48 -38.83
CA THR A 81 1.54 13.41 -40.25
C THR A 81 1.97 14.71 -40.92
N LYS A 82 2.69 14.60 -42.04
CA LYS A 82 3.21 15.76 -42.78
C LYS A 82 2.66 15.77 -44.19
N GLU A 83 2.16 16.91 -44.61
CA GLU A 83 1.68 17.13 -45.98
C GLU A 83 2.69 18.00 -46.73
N VAL A 84 3.13 17.55 -47.91
CA VAL A 84 4.12 18.25 -48.74
C VAL A 84 3.61 18.33 -50.17
N SER A 85 3.57 19.54 -50.72
CA SER A 85 3.18 19.75 -52.12
C SER A 85 4.25 19.22 -53.08
N ILE A 86 3.82 18.60 -54.17
CA ILE A 86 4.68 18.07 -55.23
C ILE A 86 5.20 19.23 -56.10
N ASP A 87 4.42 20.29 -56.34
CA ASP A 87 4.79 21.53 -57.07
C ASP A 87 5.71 21.31 -58.29
N GLY A 88 5.42 20.32 -59.14
CA GLY A 88 6.26 20.06 -60.31
C GLY A 88 7.61 19.38 -60.02
N LYS A 89 7.93 18.94 -58.79
CA LYS A 89 9.16 18.24 -58.38
C LYS A 89 9.08 16.72 -58.53
N SER A 90 10.14 16.09 -59.02
CA SER A 90 10.21 14.62 -59.20
C SER A 90 10.79 13.90 -57.99
N VAL A 91 11.44 14.67 -57.10
CA VAL A 91 12.03 14.19 -55.84
C VAL A 91 11.46 15.02 -54.70
N VAL A 92 10.89 14.36 -53.69
CA VAL A 92 10.32 14.99 -52.50
C VAL A 92 10.84 14.28 -51.25
N ASP A 93 11.88 14.82 -50.65
CA ASP A 93 12.39 14.36 -49.35
C ASP A 93 11.60 14.99 -48.21
N THR A 94 11.44 14.27 -47.10
CA THR A 94 10.67 14.76 -45.96
C THR A 94 11.28 14.30 -44.63
N LYS A 95 11.30 15.21 -43.66
CA LYS A 95 11.61 14.91 -42.27
C LYS A 95 10.32 14.83 -41.47
N LEU A 96 10.09 13.70 -40.82
CA LEU A 96 8.98 13.50 -39.90
C LEU A 96 9.43 13.80 -38.47
N GLU A 97 8.63 14.59 -37.77
CA GLU A 97 8.80 14.88 -36.35
C GLU A 97 7.97 13.87 -35.55
N THR A 98 8.51 13.43 -34.43
CA THR A 98 7.87 12.50 -33.49
C THR A 98 6.57 13.10 -32.95
N ASP A 99 5.46 12.37 -33.07
CA ASP A 99 4.21 12.79 -32.45
C ASP A 99 4.22 12.41 -30.96
N ALA A 100 4.66 13.34 -30.13
CA ALA A 100 4.68 13.18 -28.68
C ALA A 100 3.29 12.90 -28.07
N ARG A 101 2.20 13.23 -28.79
CA ARG A 101 0.81 12.99 -28.32
C ARG A 101 0.42 11.51 -28.43
N GLN A 102 0.81 10.82 -29.50
CA GLN A 102 0.49 9.39 -29.69
C GLN A 102 1.39 8.44 -28.91
N LEU A 103 2.66 8.80 -28.69
CA LEU A 103 3.62 7.94 -27.97
C LEU A 103 3.39 7.85 -26.46
N SER A 104 2.38 8.57 -25.93
CA SER A 104 2.12 8.72 -24.50
C SER A 104 0.71 8.30 -24.07
N GLU A 105 -0.13 7.79 -24.97
CA GLU A 105 -1.49 7.41 -24.62
C GLU A 105 -1.50 6.07 -23.87
N VAL A 106 -1.52 6.15 -22.54
CA VAL A 106 -1.60 4.97 -21.69
C VAL A 106 -2.97 4.31 -21.87
N VAL A 107 -2.96 3.09 -22.40
CA VAL A 107 -4.14 2.23 -22.49
C VAL A 107 -4.31 1.51 -21.17
N VAL A 108 -5.47 1.73 -20.55
CA VAL A 108 -5.87 1.07 -19.31
C VAL A 108 -6.69 -0.16 -19.66
N THR A 109 -6.41 -1.26 -18.97
CA THR A 109 -7.08 -2.56 -19.19
C THR A 109 -7.73 -3.10 -17.92
N GLY A 110 -7.45 -2.52 -16.75
CA GLY A 110 -8.20 -2.76 -15.51
C GLY A 110 -9.66 -2.25 -15.53
N VAL A 111 -10.15 -1.85 -16.70
CA VAL A 111 -11.53 -1.37 -16.93
C VAL A 111 -12.29 -2.30 -17.88
N GLY A 112 -11.84 -3.55 -18.00
CA GLY A 112 -12.42 -4.57 -18.86
C GLY A 112 -11.87 -4.54 -20.28
N VAL A 113 -12.26 -3.54 -21.06
CA VAL A 113 -11.79 -3.38 -22.44
C VAL A 113 -10.63 -2.39 -22.47
N ALA A 114 -9.57 -2.74 -23.21
CA ALA A 114 -8.43 -1.86 -23.47
C ALA A 114 -8.91 -0.50 -23.99
N THR A 115 -8.79 0.52 -23.15
CA THR A 115 -9.31 1.87 -23.40
C THR A 115 -8.25 2.90 -23.07
N SER A 116 -8.04 3.86 -23.97
CA SER A 116 -7.18 5.01 -23.71
C SER A 116 -7.64 5.79 -22.47
N LYS A 117 -6.71 6.28 -21.64
CA LYS A 117 -7.00 7.21 -20.53
C LYS A 117 -7.81 8.44 -20.98
N ALA A 118 -7.57 8.95 -22.19
CA ALA A 118 -8.31 10.09 -22.74
C ALA A 118 -9.81 9.78 -22.91
N LYS A 119 -10.16 8.51 -23.15
CA LYS A 119 -11.55 8.06 -23.36
C LYS A 119 -12.20 7.43 -22.12
N LEU A 120 -11.62 7.54 -20.92
CA LEU A 120 -12.26 7.03 -19.69
C LEU A 120 -13.26 8.03 -19.09
N GLY A 121 -14.42 7.55 -18.65
CA GLY A 121 -15.43 8.35 -17.90
C GLY A 121 -15.13 8.52 -16.40
N PHE A 122 -14.08 7.89 -15.88
CA PHE A 122 -13.68 7.90 -14.48
C PHE A 122 -12.15 7.91 -14.33
N ALA A 123 -11.65 8.17 -13.13
CA ALA A 123 -10.22 8.25 -12.86
C ALA A 123 -9.62 6.85 -12.75
N VAL A 124 -8.55 6.63 -13.49
CA VAL A 124 -7.64 5.49 -13.30
C VAL A 124 -6.23 6.01 -13.32
N GLU A 125 -5.47 5.65 -12.29
CA GLU A 125 -4.05 5.97 -12.24
C GLU A 125 -3.23 4.82 -12.81
N SER A 126 -2.26 5.16 -13.66
CA SER A 126 -1.37 4.20 -14.27
C SER A 126 0.07 4.65 -14.08
N ILE A 127 0.83 3.84 -13.35
CA ILE A 127 2.21 4.11 -12.97
C ILE A 127 3.08 3.12 -13.73
N THR A 128 3.87 3.62 -14.67
CA THR A 128 4.82 2.80 -15.42
C THR A 128 6.12 2.63 -14.65
N SER A 129 6.90 1.60 -15.00
CA SER A 129 8.25 1.36 -14.46
C SER A 129 9.20 2.56 -14.51
N LYS A 130 9.00 3.54 -15.40
CA LYS A 130 9.79 4.78 -15.43
C LYS A 130 9.50 5.71 -14.24
N ASN A 131 8.27 5.71 -13.75
CA ASN A 131 7.79 6.58 -12.67
C ASN A 131 7.88 5.91 -11.29
N LEU A 132 8.21 4.61 -11.27
CA LEU A 132 8.59 3.88 -10.07
C LEU A 132 10.02 4.26 -9.67
N PRO A 133 10.36 4.18 -8.38
CA PRO A 133 11.72 4.45 -7.92
C PRO A 133 12.75 3.62 -8.71
N GLN A 134 13.77 4.29 -9.24
CA GLN A 134 14.86 3.64 -9.99
C GLN A 134 15.74 2.74 -9.11
N ALA A 135 15.68 2.96 -7.80
CA ALA A 135 16.33 2.16 -6.77
C ALA A 135 15.38 1.04 -6.31
N PRO A 136 15.86 -0.21 -6.13
CA PRO A 136 15.03 -1.29 -5.60
C PRO A 136 14.42 -0.93 -4.24
N THR A 137 13.09 -0.86 -4.18
CA THR A 137 12.33 -0.78 -2.93
C THR A 137 12.14 -2.18 -2.33
N ALA A 138 11.83 -2.26 -1.04
CA ALA A 138 11.61 -3.54 -0.39
C ALA A 138 10.40 -4.31 -0.98
N SER A 139 9.46 -3.62 -1.64
CA SER A 139 8.22 -4.19 -2.17
C SER A 139 7.51 -3.24 -3.16
N VAL A 140 6.51 -3.76 -3.88
CA VAL A 140 5.70 -2.99 -4.86
C VAL A 140 4.84 -1.94 -4.16
N ASP A 141 4.18 -2.31 -3.07
CA ASP A 141 3.29 -1.43 -2.31
C ASP A 141 4.02 -0.19 -1.73
N GLN A 142 5.25 -0.37 -1.25
CA GLN A 142 6.12 0.73 -0.84
C GLN A 142 6.52 1.66 -1.99
N ALA A 143 6.62 1.15 -3.21
CA ALA A 143 6.96 1.96 -4.39
C ALA A 143 5.81 2.87 -4.84
N LEU A 144 4.58 2.57 -4.41
CA LEU A 144 3.37 3.33 -4.75
C LEU A 144 3.11 4.52 -3.81
N VAL A 145 3.83 4.62 -2.69
CA VAL A 145 3.67 5.71 -1.70
C VAL A 145 3.84 7.07 -2.38
N GLY A 146 2.80 7.90 -2.31
CA GLY A 146 2.77 9.24 -2.90
C GLY A 146 2.62 9.31 -4.43
N LYS A 147 2.56 8.17 -5.12
CA LYS A 147 2.48 8.12 -6.60
C LYS A 147 1.06 8.13 -7.15
N ILE A 148 0.06 7.85 -6.30
CA ILE A 148 -1.35 7.74 -6.68
C ILE A 148 -2.12 8.87 -6.01
N ALA A 149 -2.66 9.80 -6.79
CA ALA A 149 -3.57 10.81 -6.26
C ALA A 149 -4.79 10.13 -5.65
N GLY A 150 -5.14 10.49 -4.41
CA GLY A 150 -6.33 9.93 -3.76
C GLY A 150 -6.20 8.59 -3.04
N ALA A 151 -5.00 8.00 -3.07
CA ALA A 151 -4.68 6.87 -2.22
C ALA A 151 -3.97 7.37 -0.95
N GLN A 152 -4.37 6.84 0.21
CA GLN A 152 -3.57 6.91 1.43
C GLN A 152 -2.78 5.61 1.53
N ILE A 153 -1.48 5.69 1.27
CA ILE A 153 -0.56 4.56 1.39
C ILE A 153 0.48 4.93 2.44
N SER A 154 0.52 4.19 3.55
CA SER A 154 1.42 4.48 4.67
C SER A 154 2.15 3.23 5.14
N SER A 155 3.45 3.38 5.40
CA SER A 155 4.25 2.32 6.02
C SER A 155 4.06 2.38 7.53
N VAL A 156 3.20 1.51 8.06
CA VAL A 156 2.78 1.54 9.48
C VAL A 156 3.77 0.87 10.44
N SER A 157 4.79 0.16 9.92
CA SER A 157 5.85 -0.49 10.67
C SER A 157 7.13 -0.61 9.84
N GLY A 158 8.30 -0.43 10.46
CA GLY A 158 9.61 -0.67 9.84
C GLY A 158 10.15 -2.09 9.96
N THR A 159 9.39 -3.04 10.53
CA THR A 159 9.81 -4.45 10.62
C THR A 159 10.05 -5.05 9.23
N PRO A 160 11.12 -5.83 9.02
CA PRO A 160 11.35 -6.51 7.75
C PRO A 160 10.15 -7.36 7.31
N GLY A 161 9.76 -7.24 6.04
CA GLY A 161 8.60 -7.96 5.51
C GLY A 161 7.22 -7.41 5.94
N ALA A 162 7.14 -6.30 6.68
CA ALA A 162 5.86 -5.70 7.05
C ALA A 162 5.12 -5.09 5.83
N PRO A 163 3.82 -5.39 5.63
CA PRO A 163 3.03 -4.81 4.55
C PRO A 163 2.70 -3.33 4.82
N VAL A 164 2.42 -2.55 3.77
CA VAL A 164 1.93 -1.17 3.92
C VAL A 164 0.40 -1.13 4.04
N SER A 165 -0.12 -0.11 4.73
CA SER A 165 -1.56 0.20 4.74
C SER A 165 -1.93 0.90 3.43
N ILE A 166 -2.97 0.42 2.73
CA ILE A 166 -3.48 1.00 1.48
C ILE A 166 -4.97 1.27 1.65
N VAL A 167 -5.37 2.54 1.53
CA VAL A 167 -6.77 2.98 1.51
C VAL A 167 -7.05 3.77 0.23
N LEU A 168 -7.95 3.28 -0.61
CA LEU A 168 -8.38 3.96 -1.83
C LEU A 168 -9.72 4.67 -1.60
N ARG A 169 -9.74 6.00 -1.75
CA ARG A 169 -10.95 6.83 -1.58
C ARG A 169 -11.65 6.68 -0.22
N GLY A 170 -10.89 6.78 0.86
CA GLY A 170 -11.41 6.77 2.25
C GLY A 170 -11.87 5.40 2.74
N ILE A 171 -12.39 5.36 3.97
CA ILE A 171 -12.86 4.15 4.65
C ILE A 171 -14.31 3.85 4.24
N ASN A 172 -14.65 2.59 3.95
CA ASN A 172 -16.00 2.12 3.56
C ASN A 172 -16.52 0.95 4.39
N THR A 173 -15.71 0.37 5.27
CA THR A 173 -16.11 -0.76 6.14
C THR A 173 -15.43 -0.62 7.49
N ILE A 174 -15.99 -1.24 8.53
CA ILE A 174 -15.43 -1.21 9.90
C ILE A 174 -14.69 -2.51 10.24
N ASN A 175 -15.22 -3.68 9.88
CA ASN A 175 -14.74 -4.98 10.36
C ASN A 175 -13.85 -5.76 9.37
N LYS A 176 -13.92 -5.46 8.08
CA LYS A 176 -13.32 -6.31 7.02
C LYS A 176 -11.99 -5.82 6.46
N GLY A 177 -11.49 -4.68 6.97
CA GLY A 177 -10.29 -4.03 6.44
C GLY A 177 -10.57 -3.35 5.09
N THR A 178 -9.74 -2.37 4.77
CA THR A 178 -9.91 -1.49 3.60
C THR A 178 -8.97 -1.83 2.43
N SER A 179 -8.34 -3.00 2.47
CA SER A 179 -7.36 -3.43 1.47
C SER A 179 -8.02 -3.69 0.10
N PRO A 180 -7.43 -3.19 -1.01
CA PRO A 180 -7.93 -3.42 -2.36
C PRO A 180 -7.67 -4.84 -2.87
N ILE A 181 -8.38 -5.25 -3.92
CA ILE A 181 -8.05 -6.50 -4.64
C ILE A 181 -6.72 -6.30 -5.39
N ILE A 182 -5.86 -7.32 -5.36
CA ILE A 182 -4.64 -7.38 -6.16
C ILE A 182 -4.89 -8.29 -7.37
N LEU A 183 -4.62 -7.79 -8.57
CA LEU A 183 -4.65 -8.56 -9.82
C LEU A 183 -3.27 -8.63 -10.44
N ILE A 184 -2.91 -9.77 -11.02
CA ILE A 184 -1.73 -9.93 -11.89
C ILE A 184 -2.23 -10.33 -13.27
N ASP A 185 -1.95 -9.50 -14.28
CA ASP A 185 -2.37 -9.68 -15.67
C ASP A 185 -3.90 -9.91 -15.84
N GLY A 186 -4.67 -9.31 -14.93
CA GLY A 186 -6.14 -9.35 -14.90
C GLY A 186 -6.76 -10.50 -14.10
N ILE A 187 -5.95 -11.32 -13.43
CA ILE A 187 -6.40 -12.41 -12.56
C ILE A 187 -6.13 -12.07 -11.09
N GLN A 188 -7.10 -12.34 -10.21
CA GLN A 188 -6.94 -12.09 -8.77
C GLN A 188 -5.96 -13.06 -8.13
N VAL A 189 -5.11 -12.51 -7.27
CA VAL A 189 -4.15 -13.25 -6.45
C VAL A 189 -4.49 -12.97 -4.98
N ALA A 190 -5.28 -13.85 -4.37
CA ALA A 190 -5.88 -13.62 -3.06
C ALA A 190 -5.09 -14.18 -1.88
N SER A 191 -4.23 -15.20 -2.10
CA SER A 191 -3.38 -15.71 -1.01
C SER A 191 -2.05 -14.97 -0.88
N THR A 192 -1.64 -14.23 -1.91
CA THR A 192 -0.35 -13.55 -1.96
C THR A 192 -0.49 -12.04 -1.73
N ASP A 193 0.49 -11.44 -1.06
CA ASP A 193 0.56 -10.00 -0.77
C ASP A 193 1.42 -9.23 -1.79
N LEU A 194 1.32 -7.89 -1.84
CA LEU A 194 2.17 -7.05 -2.70
C LEU A 194 3.65 -7.02 -2.26
N ASN A 195 3.95 -7.49 -1.04
CA ASN A 195 5.30 -7.53 -0.50
C ASN A 195 6.10 -8.72 -1.03
N SER A 196 5.46 -9.82 -1.40
CA SER A 196 6.16 -10.98 -1.97
C SER A 196 6.52 -10.77 -3.45
N ILE A 197 5.75 -9.95 -4.17
CA ILE A 197 5.92 -9.70 -5.61
C ILE A 197 7.14 -8.80 -5.87
N ASP A 198 7.94 -9.18 -6.87
CA ASP A 198 9.10 -8.40 -7.30
C ASP A 198 8.73 -7.28 -8.28
N LEU A 199 9.04 -6.05 -7.90
CA LEU A 199 8.86 -4.84 -8.71
C LEU A 199 9.60 -4.91 -10.06
N ASN A 200 10.76 -5.59 -10.14
CA ASN A 200 11.52 -5.69 -11.38
C ASN A 200 10.80 -6.48 -12.48
N THR A 201 9.80 -7.29 -12.12
CA THR A 201 8.99 -8.05 -13.07
C THR A 201 7.78 -7.27 -13.58
N ILE A 202 7.48 -6.12 -12.97
CA ILE A 202 6.30 -5.31 -13.26
C ILE A 202 6.64 -4.25 -14.32
N GLU A 203 5.84 -4.18 -15.37
CA GLU A 203 5.91 -3.16 -16.42
C GLU A 203 5.19 -1.87 -15.99
N ARG A 204 3.97 -2.05 -15.47
CA ARG A 204 3.11 -0.96 -14.98
C ARG A 204 2.13 -1.46 -13.93
N VAL A 205 1.65 -0.52 -13.13
CA VAL A 205 0.58 -0.70 -12.14
C VAL A 205 -0.59 0.18 -12.53
N GLU A 206 -1.80 -0.37 -12.61
CA GLU A 206 -3.05 0.38 -12.76
C GLU A 206 -3.83 0.33 -11.45
N VAL A 207 -4.34 1.48 -11.00
CA VAL A 207 -5.13 1.59 -9.77
C VAL A 207 -6.51 2.13 -10.10
N VAL A 208 -7.50 1.26 -9.90
CA VAL A 208 -8.93 1.51 -10.12
C VAL A 208 -9.53 1.87 -8.77
N GLN A 209 -9.89 3.15 -8.62
CA GLN A 209 -10.25 3.71 -7.33
C GLN A 209 -11.76 3.77 -7.15
N GLY A 210 -12.24 3.18 -6.06
CA GLY A 210 -13.62 3.32 -5.61
C GLY A 210 -14.66 2.55 -6.42
N ALA A 211 -15.91 2.63 -5.96
CA ALA A 211 -16.99 1.77 -6.46
C ALA A 211 -17.45 2.14 -7.88
N ALA A 212 -17.30 3.40 -8.31
CA ALA A 212 -17.72 3.86 -9.63
C ALA A 212 -16.93 3.18 -10.77
N SER A 213 -15.69 2.80 -10.48
CA SER A 213 -14.79 2.15 -11.42
C SER A 213 -14.63 0.64 -11.15
N ALA A 214 -14.79 0.21 -9.89
CA ALA A 214 -14.61 -1.17 -9.47
C ALA A 214 -15.87 -2.06 -9.54
N THR A 215 -17.03 -1.55 -10.02
CA THR A 215 -18.25 -2.35 -10.24
C THR A 215 -17.98 -3.63 -11.06
N MET A 216 -17.00 -3.59 -11.96
CA MET A 216 -16.60 -4.75 -12.77
C MET A 216 -16.12 -5.95 -11.95
N TYR A 217 -15.70 -5.70 -10.71
CA TYR A 217 -15.21 -6.71 -9.76
C TYR A 217 -16.24 -7.09 -8.68
N GLY A 218 -17.42 -6.46 -8.70
CA GLY A 218 -18.61 -6.93 -7.99
C GLY A 218 -18.55 -6.81 -6.46
N ALA A 219 -18.99 -7.85 -5.77
CA ALA A 219 -19.14 -7.94 -4.31
C ALA A 219 -17.81 -7.96 -3.53
N GLN A 220 -16.68 -7.86 -4.22
CA GLN A 220 -15.35 -7.70 -3.63
C GLN A 220 -14.66 -6.41 -4.08
N GLY A 221 -15.28 -5.63 -4.99
CA GLY A 221 -14.66 -4.47 -5.63
C GLY A 221 -14.71 -3.17 -4.84
N ALA A 222 -15.48 -3.07 -3.74
CA ALA A 222 -15.73 -1.79 -3.07
C ALA A 222 -14.48 -1.09 -2.54
N ASN A 223 -13.42 -1.83 -2.19
CA ASN A 223 -12.14 -1.30 -1.72
C ASN A 223 -11.22 -0.81 -2.86
N GLY A 224 -11.65 -0.97 -4.12
CA GLY A 224 -10.84 -0.70 -5.31
C GLY A 224 -9.90 -1.84 -5.67
N VAL A 225 -9.15 -1.65 -6.76
CA VAL A 225 -8.31 -2.69 -7.36
C VAL A 225 -6.94 -2.13 -7.73
N ILE A 226 -5.89 -2.89 -7.43
CA ILE A 226 -4.52 -2.68 -7.90
C ILE A 226 -4.19 -3.79 -8.88
N GLN A 227 -3.99 -3.43 -10.14
CA GLN A 227 -3.64 -4.36 -11.21
C GLN A 227 -2.19 -4.20 -11.63
N LEU A 228 -1.44 -5.30 -11.50
CA LEU A 228 -0.05 -5.41 -11.89
C LEU A 228 0.04 -6.04 -13.27
N PHE A 229 0.84 -5.44 -14.14
CA PHE A 229 1.13 -5.97 -15.48
C PHE A 229 2.57 -6.43 -15.52
N THR A 230 2.77 -7.71 -15.85
CA THR A 230 4.12 -8.27 -15.93
C THR A 230 4.79 -7.87 -17.25
N LYS A 231 6.12 -7.73 -17.21
CA LYS A 231 6.93 -7.49 -18.40
C LYS A 231 6.72 -8.61 -19.42
N LYS A 232 6.66 -8.23 -20.70
CA LYS A 232 6.53 -9.14 -21.85
C LYS A 232 7.75 -9.01 -22.76
N GLY A 233 8.02 -10.05 -23.54
CA GLY A 233 9.04 -10.00 -24.57
C GLY A 233 8.65 -9.01 -25.67
N LYS A 234 9.63 -8.33 -26.25
CA LYS A 234 9.43 -7.50 -27.45
C LYS A 234 10.12 -8.17 -28.64
N PRO A 235 9.55 -8.10 -29.85
CA PRO A 235 10.23 -8.56 -31.05
C PRO A 235 11.58 -7.86 -31.21
N GLY A 236 12.63 -8.61 -31.54
CA GLY A 236 13.95 -8.06 -31.81
C GLY A 236 15.07 -8.80 -31.08
N GLN A 237 16.12 -8.06 -30.72
CA GLN A 237 17.29 -8.62 -30.03
C GLN A 237 16.92 -9.07 -28.61
N LEU A 238 17.58 -10.15 -28.18
CA LEU A 238 17.53 -10.63 -26.80
C LEU A 238 18.06 -9.54 -25.88
N ASN A 239 17.32 -9.21 -24.83
CA ASN A 239 17.74 -8.25 -23.82
C ASN A 239 18.00 -9.00 -22.51
N ILE A 240 19.18 -8.81 -21.94
CA ILE A 240 19.55 -9.36 -20.63
C ILE A 240 19.82 -8.19 -19.70
N ASP A 241 19.02 -8.05 -18.65
CA ASP A 241 19.18 -7.04 -17.62
C ASP A 241 19.60 -7.70 -16.30
N PHE A 242 20.69 -7.23 -15.70
CA PHE A 242 21.14 -7.60 -14.38
C PHE A 242 21.13 -6.37 -13.47
N SER A 243 20.62 -6.50 -12.26
CA SER A 243 20.60 -5.45 -11.26
C SER A 243 21.05 -6.02 -9.92
N SER A 244 21.94 -5.31 -9.24
CA SER A 244 22.40 -5.63 -7.89
C SER A 244 22.44 -4.36 -7.06
N SER A 245 21.98 -4.43 -5.80
CA SER A 245 22.01 -3.30 -4.88
C SER A 245 22.27 -3.74 -3.46
N VAL A 246 22.90 -2.85 -2.70
CA VAL A 246 23.08 -2.96 -1.25
C VAL A 246 22.55 -1.71 -0.58
N SER A 247 21.77 -1.88 0.48
CA SER A 247 21.24 -0.80 1.32
C SER A 247 21.70 -0.97 2.76
N ARG A 248 22.07 0.12 3.41
CA ARG A 248 22.26 0.21 4.88
C ARG A 248 21.05 0.92 5.47
N ASN A 249 20.36 0.26 6.39
CA ASN A 249 19.10 0.71 6.98
C ASN A 249 19.26 0.96 8.48
N GLU A 250 18.56 1.96 9.01
CA GLU A 250 18.52 2.32 10.44
C GLU A 250 17.10 2.76 10.83
N TYR A 251 16.63 2.44 12.03
CA TYR A 251 15.34 2.92 12.51
C TYR A 251 15.31 4.45 12.66
N LEU A 252 14.18 5.07 12.34
CA LEU A 252 13.95 6.50 12.54
C LEU A 252 13.73 6.83 14.02
N ASN A 253 14.23 7.98 14.47
CA ASN A 253 13.86 8.63 15.73
C ASN A 253 13.71 10.14 15.52
N VAL A 254 12.62 10.54 14.86
CA VAL A 254 12.44 11.94 14.41
C VAL A 254 11.97 12.86 15.53
N GLY A 255 11.21 12.35 16.50
CA GLY A 255 10.75 13.10 17.68
C GLY A 255 11.74 13.11 18.84
N GLY A 256 12.86 12.40 18.72
CA GLY A 256 13.89 12.34 19.76
C GLY A 256 13.45 11.58 21.01
N LEU A 257 12.62 10.54 20.85
CA LEU A 257 12.18 9.70 21.96
C LEU A 257 13.40 9.08 22.64
N ARG A 258 13.49 9.25 23.96
CA ARG A 258 14.56 8.68 24.80
C ARG A 258 14.08 8.44 26.23
N GLN A 259 14.74 7.49 26.90
CA GLN A 259 14.60 7.28 28.33
C GLN A 259 15.25 8.43 29.12
N ALA A 260 14.78 8.65 30.35
CA ALA A 260 15.31 9.67 31.25
C ALA A 260 16.70 9.29 31.78
N GLN A 261 17.66 10.20 31.71
CA GLN A 261 19.03 10.06 32.18
C GLN A 261 19.18 10.33 33.69
N TYR A 262 18.15 10.89 34.31
CA TYR A 262 18.09 11.18 35.74
C TYR A 262 17.03 10.33 36.44
N HIS A 263 17.08 10.30 37.77
CA HIS A 263 16.11 9.65 38.63
C HIS A 263 15.75 10.52 39.83
N ALA A 264 14.67 10.14 40.50
CA ALA A 264 14.19 10.75 41.74
C ALA A 264 14.24 9.78 42.94
N PHE A 265 14.91 8.63 42.78
CA PHE A 265 15.00 7.62 43.83
C PHE A 265 15.69 8.12 45.10
N THR A 266 15.33 7.50 46.22
CA THR A 266 16.00 7.72 47.49
C THR A 266 17.45 7.25 47.39
N THR A 267 18.37 8.06 47.91
CA THR A 267 19.82 7.79 47.87
C THR A 267 20.43 7.94 49.25
N ASP A 268 21.48 7.18 49.53
CA ASP A 268 22.34 7.42 50.70
C ASP A 268 23.23 8.68 50.52
N ALA A 269 24.06 8.98 51.51
CA ALA A 269 24.98 10.12 51.48
C ALA A 269 26.07 10.02 50.39
N SER A 270 26.34 8.81 49.90
CA SER A 270 27.30 8.53 48.83
C SER A 270 26.65 8.56 47.44
N GLY A 271 25.35 8.84 47.36
CA GLY A 271 24.59 8.87 46.11
C GLY A 271 24.11 7.51 45.62
N ASN A 272 24.28 6.42 46.40
CA ASN A 272 23.79 5.11 46.01
C ASN A 272 22.27 5.05 46.16
N VAL A 273 21.59 4.50 45.15
CA VAL A 273 20.15 4.21 45.22
C VAL A 273 19.92 3.06 46.21
N ILE A 274 19.05 3.27 47.18
CA ILE A 274 18.80 2.35 48.29
C ILE A 274 17.39 1.71 48.26
N GLY A 275 17.32 0.50 48.80
CA GLY A 275 16.07 -0.27 48.98
C GLY A 275 15.40 0.06 50.31
N ALA A 276 14.27 -0.61 50.60
CA ALA A 276 13.53 -0.45 51.86
C ALA A 276 14.39 -0.68 53.11
N SER A 277 15.40 -1.55 53.03
CA SER A 277 16.36 -1.81 54.11
C SER A 277 17.39 -0.70 54.36
N GLY A 278 17.44 0.32 53.49
CA GLY A 278 18.45 1.38 53.53
C GLY A 278 19.81 0.98 52.92
N LYS A 279 19.94 -0.22 52.37
CA LYS A 279 21.16 -0.69 51.69
C LYS A 279 21.16 -0.32 50.20
N PRO A 280 22.34 -0.08 49.60
CA PRO A 280 22.47 0.08 48.15
C PRO A 280 21.88 -1.10 47.38
N LEU A 281 21.13 -0.82 46.32
CA LEU A 281 20.67 -1.85 45.38
C LEU A 281 21.88 -2.51 44.70
N THR A 282 21.84 -3.83 44.64
CA THR A 282 22.82 -4.66 43.92
C THR A 282 22.07 -5.69 43.09
N GLN A 283 22.57 -6.01 41.90
CA GLN A 283 22.03 -7.10 41.10
C GLN A 283 22.72 -8.40 41.50
N ASP A 284 21.93 -9.44 41.81
CA ASP A 284 22.44 -10.78 42.10
C ASP A 284 22.98 -11.43 40.81
N PRO A 285 24.26 -11.83 40.74
CA PRO A 285 24.81 -12.45 39.53
C PRO A 285 24.27 -13.86 39.25
N VAL A 286 23.65 -14.53 40.23
CA VAL A 286 23.09 -15.89 40.04
C VAL A 286 21.68 -15.83 39.49
N THR A 287 20.85 -14.91 40.01
CA THR A 287 19.43 -14.80 39.63
C THR A 287 19.14 -13.64 38.69
N GLY A 288 20.01 -12.63 38.61
CA GLY A 288 19.83 -11.42 37.82
C GLY A 288 18.84 -10.41 38.40
N LEU A 289 18.27 -10.70 39.57
CA LEU A 289 17.31 -9.84 40.26
C LEU A 289 18.04 -8.77 41.07
N TYR A 290 17.49 -7.56 41.13
CA TYR A 290 17.92 -6.57 42.11
C TYR A 290 17.51 -7.01 43.53
N SER A 291 18.38 -6.70 44.50
CA SER A 291 18.21 -7.08 45.90
C SER A 291 16.87 -6.62 46.51
N GLU A 292 16.42 -5.42 46.14
CA GLU A 292 15.18 -4.79 46.61
C GLU A 292 14.62 -3.83 45.56
N ASN A 293 13.39 -3.37 45.76
CA ASN A 293 12.77 -2.33 44.93
C ASN A 293 13.32 -0.93 45.27
N VAL A 294 13.33 -0.05 44.27
CA VAL A 294 13.68 1.36 44.48
C VAL A 294 12.66 2.04 45.39
N GLN A 295 13.11 2.82 46.35
CA GLN A 295 12.23 3.69 47.12
C GLN A 295 11.87 4.94 46.32
N TYR A 296 10.66 4.97 45.75
CA TYR A 296 10.19 6.04 44.88
C TYR A 296 8.69 6.29 45.01
N ASN A 297 8.31 7.47 45.51
CA ASN A 297 6.95 7.98 45.39
C ASN A 297 6.89 9.01 44.26
N ALA A 298 6.41 8.58 43.09
CA ALA A 298 6.31 9.42 41.90
C ALA A 298 5.26 10.54 42.01
N LEU A 299 4.39 10.53 43.02
CA LEU A 299 3.37 11.56 43.25
C LEU A 299 3.72 12.49 44.43
N ASP A 300 4.90 12.33 45.04
CA ASP A 300 5.37 13.25 46.08
C ASP A 300 5.67 14.64 45.47
N PRO A 301 5.01 15.73 45.92
CA PRO A 301 5.22 17.08 45.38
C PRO A 301 6.63 17.64 45.62
N LYS A 302 7.46 16.98 46.43
CA LYS A 302 8.88 17.33 46.64
C LYS A 302 9.83 16.54 45.75
N SER A 303 9.36 15.47 45.12
CA SER A 303 10.19 14.59 44.31
C SER A 303 10.57 15.27 42.98
N GLN A 304 11.88 15.28 42.68
CA GLN A 304 12.43 15.82 41.45
C GLN A 304 13.31 14.80 40.74
N LEU A 305 13.16 14.69 39.42
CA LEU A 305 13.97 13.81 38.58
C LEU A 305 15.27 14.50 38.16
N ASN A 306 16.22 14.63 39.09
CA ASN A 306 17.43 15.45 38.91
C ASN A 306 18.75 14.75 39.34
N LYS A 307 18.70 13.48 39.78
CA LYS A 307 19.90 12.73 40.20
C LYS A 307 20.41 11.84 39.08
N PRO A 308 21.69 11.89 38.68
CA PRO A 308 22.21 11.06 37.61
C PRO A 308 22.38 9.59 38.03
N TYR A 309 22.28 8.67 37.07
CA TYR A 309 22.65 7.26 37.28
C TYR A 309 24.17 7.06 37.23
N ASN A 310 24.89 7.46 38.27
CA ASN A 310 26.37 7.47 38.30
C ASN A 310 27.02 6.77 39.50
N ALA A 311 26.24 6.12 40.37
CA ALA A 311 26.72 5.39 41.55
C ALA A 311 26.56 3.87 41.35
N ASN A 312 25.86 3.18 42.26
CA ASN A 312 25.59 1.74 42.18
C ASN A 312 24.68 1.32 40.99
N LEU A 313 23.86 2.25 40.48
CA LEU A 313 23.06 2.06 39.26
C LEU A 313 23.61 2.94 38.13
N LYS A 314 23.68 2.39 36.92
CA LYS A 314 24.21 3.05 35.72
C LYS A 314 23.11 3.25 34.69
N PHE A 315 23.19 4.32 33.90
CA PHE A 315 22.31 4.49 32.73
C PHE A 315 22.79 3.58 31.58
N TYR A 316 21.89 2.78 31.03
CA TYR A 316 22.09 2.02 29.80
C TYR A 316 21.19 2.58 28.70
N ASP A 317 21.81 2.97 27.58
CA ASP A 317 21.05 3.30 26.37
C ASP A 317 20.63 2.02 25.66
N ASN A 318 19.50 1.47 26.12
CA ASN A 318 18.97 0.22 25.59
C ASN A 318 18.51 0.34 24.12
N TYR A 319 18.11 1.53 23.66
CA TYR A 319 17.80 1.71 22.23
C TYR A 319 19.04 1.55 21.38
N SER A 320 20.12 2.25 21.72
CA SER A 320 21.39 2.15 20.97
C SER A 320 22.00 0.75 21.00
N PHE A 321 21.73 -0.05 22.04
CA PHE A 321 22.16 -1.45 22.09
C PHE A 321 21.34 -2.36 21.17
N PHE A 322 20.01 -2.30 21.25
CA PHE A 322 19.16 -3.20 20.47
C PHE A 322 19.02 -2.77 19.01
N PHE A 323 18.98 -1.47 18.74
CA PHE A 323 18.82 -0.93 17.39
C PHE A 323 20.16 -0.82 16.69
N VAL A 324 20.39 -1.74 15.75
CA VAL A 324 21.63 -1.82 14.98
C VAL A 324 21.36 -1.52 13.50
N PRO A 325 22.35 -0.97 12.77
CA PRO A 325 22.26 -0.87 11.32
C PRO A 325 22.14 -2.26 10.69
N ALA A 326 21.24 -2.40 9.73
CA ALA A 326 21.00 -3.66 9.02
C ALA A 326 21.16 -3.48 7.51
N TYR A 327 21.52 -4.56 6.82
CA TYR A 327 21.74 -4.52 5.38
C TYR A 327 20.60 -5.19 4.61
N THR A 328 20.29 -4.63 3.45
CA THR A 328 19.41 -5.26 2.45
C THR A 328 20.18 -5.47 1.16
N TYR A 329 20.09 -6.68 0.61
CA TYR A 329 20.65 -7.04 -0.68
C TYR A 329 19.50 -7.32 -1.65
N ASN A 330 19.53 -6.70 -2.84
CA ASN A 330 18.63 -7.06 -3.93
C ASN A 330 19.45 -7.45 -5.15
N ASN A 331 19.14 -8.59 -5.73
CA ASN A 331 19.75 -9.07 -6.96
C ASN A 331 18.65 -9.54 -7.89
N SER A 332 18.70 -9.17 -9.17
CA SER A 332 17.75 -9.62 -10.17
C SER A 332 18.42 -9.78 -11.52
N VAL A 333 18.05 -10.83 -12.23
CA VAL A 333 18.36 -11.03 -13.64
C VAL A 333 17.06 -11.21 -14.40
N SER A 334 16.89 -10.50 -15.51
CA SER A 334 15.75 -10.67 -16.40
C SER A 334 16.20 -10.81 -17.84
N VAL A 335 15.63 -11.78 -18.54
CA VAL A 335 15.92 -12.09 -19.94
C VAL A 335 14.62 -11.94 -20.70
N THR A 336 14.57 -11.04 -21.68
CA THR A 336 13.39 -10.80 -22.50
C THR A 336 13.74 -10.87 -23.98
N GLY A 337 12.83 -11.41 -24.78
CA GLY A 337 13.04 -11.52 -26.21
C GLY A 337 11.80 -12.03 -26.92
N GLY A 338 11.84 -12.04 -28.24
CA GLY A 338 10.74 -12.57 -29.03
C GLY A 338 10.94 -12.41 -30.53
N LYS A 339 10.17 -13.17 -31.28
CA LYS A 339 9.92 -13.04 -32.72
C LYS A 339 8.43 -12.76 -32.93
N GLU A 340 7.98 -12.61 -34.17
CA GLU A 340 6.60 -12.21 -34.52
C GLU A 340 5.50 -13.04 -33.83
N LYS A 341 5.69 -14.36 -33.67
CA LYS A 341 4.67 -15.28 -33.14
C LYS A 341 4.96 -15.83 -31.74
N LEU A 342 6.10 -15.49 -31.15
CA LEU A 342 6.52 -16.01 -29.85
C LEU A 342 7.33 -14.94 -29.12
N ASP A 343 6.90 -14.58 -27.92
CA ASP A 343 7.62 -13.70 -27.01
C ASP A 343 7.79 -14.35 -25.64
N PHE A 344 8.86 -13.98 -24.95
CA PHE A 344 9.12 -14.46 -23.60
C PHE A 344 9.80 -13.40 -22.73
N ALA A 345 9.55 -13.50 -21.43
CA ALA A 345 10.25 -12.80 -20.37
C ALA A 345 10.47 -13.76 -19.20
N PHE A 346 11.73 -13.99 -18.87
CA PHE A 346 12.14 -14.75 -17.69
C PHE A 346 12.81 -13.81 -16.70
N SER A 347 12.51 -13.96 -15.41
CA SER A 347 13.14 -13.18 -14.35
C SER A 347 13.43 -14.06 -13.15
N LEU A 348 14.60 -13.88 -12.55
CA LEU A 348 14.97 -14.44 -11.27
C LEU A 348 15.45 -13.29 -10.39
N SER A 349 14.91 -13.18 -9.19
CA SER A 349 15.39 -12.21 -8.22
C SER A 349 15.43 -12.76 -6.81
N ASN A 350 16.32 -12.18 -6.01
CA ASN A 350 16.45 -12.43 -4.59
C ASN A 350 16.55 -11.10 -3.85
N ASN A 351 15.79 -10.97 -2.77
CA ASN A 351 15.86 -9.88 -1.82
C ASN A 351 16.08 -10.49 -0.42
N THR A 352 17.05 -9.98 0.31
CA THR A 352 17.33 -10.38 1.70
C THR A 352 17.48 -9.14 2.55
N GLN A 353 16.66 -9.00 3.59
CA GLN A 353 16.63 -7.89 4.52
C GLN A 353 16.97 -8.39 5.93
N GLY A 354 18.04 -7.87 6.53
CA GLY A 354 18.34 -8.11 7.93
C GLY A 354 17.46 -7.30 8.86
N SER A 355 17.20 -7.83 10.06
CA SER A 355 16.56 -7.06 11.12
C SER A 355 17.46 -5.94 11.61
N ASN A 356 16.86 -4.78 11.86
CA ASN A 356 17.49 -3.66 12.56
C ASN A 356 17.58 -3.87 14.08
N ILE A 357 17.21 -5.06 14.56
CA ILE A 357 17.41 -5.50 15.92
C ILE A 357 18.56 -6.51 15.97
N VAL A 358 19.47 -6.31 16.94
CA VAL A 358 20.58 -7.23 17.20
C VAL A 358 20.07 -8.67 17.33
N ASN A 359 20.75 -9.64 16.71
CA ASN A 359 20.47 -11.07 16.78
C ASN A 359 19.03 -11.52 16.44
N ASN A 360 18.23 -10.72 15.73
CA ASN A 360 16.83 -11.06 15.49
C ASN A 360 16.57 -11.82 14.17
N GLY A 361 17.57 -12.01 13.29
CA GLY A 361 17.43 -12.78 12.04
C GLY A 361 17.11 -11.96 10.79
N ASN A 362 16.64 -12.62 9.72
CA ASN A 362 16.44 -12.04 8.40
C ASN A 362 15.06 -12.39 7.79
N TYR A 363 14.57 -11.51 6.93
CA TYR A 363 13.48 -11.78 5.99
C TYR A 363 14.04 -11.84 4.56
N SER A 364 13.74 -12.90 3.81
CA SER A 364 14.24 -13.08 2.45
C SER A 364 13.18 -13.63 1.51
N ARG A 365 13.25 -13.25 0.24
CA ARG A 365 12.35 -13.70 -0.81
C ARG A 365 13.11 -13.95 -2.11
N THR A 366 12.78 -15.04 -2.77
CA THR A 366 13.28 -15.39 -4.11
C THR A 366 12.10 -15.52 -5.05
N ASN A 367 12.12 -14.79 -6.15
CA ASN A 367 11.06 -14.80 -7.16
C ASN A 367 11.61 -15.37 -8.46
N LEU A 368 10.91 -16.35 -9.02
CA LEU A 368 11.11 -16.83 -10.39
C LEU A 368 9.84 -16.52 -11.17
N VAL A 369 9.97 -15.77 -12.26
CA VAL A 369 8.86 -15.41 -13.14
C VAL A 369 9.16 -15.86 -14.56
N ALA A 370 8.21 -16.54 -15.18
CA ALA A 370 8.21 -16.90 -16.59
C ALA A 370 6.92 -16.37 -17.24
N ASN A 371 7.05 -15.53 -18.26
CA ASN A 371 5.94 -15.05 -19.05
C ASN A 371 6.19 -15.39 -20.51
N ILE A 372 5.35 -16.25 -21.09
CA ILE A 372 5.51 -16.77 -22.46
C ILE A 372 4.22 -16.50 -23.22
N GLY A 373 4.32 -15.78 -24.34
CA GLY A 373 3.23 -15.54 -25.27
C GLY A 373 3.48 -16.21 -26.61
N ALA A 374 2.47 -16.86 -27.18
CA ALA A 374 2.53 -17.50 -28.48
C ALA A 374 1.26 -17.26 -29.29
N GLU A 375 1.40 -17.04 -30.60
CA GLU A 375 0.30 -17.13 -31.55
C GLU A 375 0.19 -18.57 -32.05
N LEU A 376 -0.81 -19.31 -31.54
CA LEU A 376 -0.99 -20.74 -31.82
C LEU A 376 -1.54 -20.99 -33.23
N ALA A 377 -2.39 -20.08 -33.71
CA ALA A 377 -2.95 -20.04 -35.06
C ALA A 377 -3.30 -18.57 -35.37
N PRO A 378 -3.53 -18.20 -36.65
CA PRO A 378 -3.99 -16.86 -36.99
C PRO A 378 -5.18 -16.46 -36.10
N ARG A 379 -5.05 -15.31 -35.42
CA ARG A 379 -6.06 -14.78 -34.48
C ARG A 379 -6.26 -15.54 -33.17
N LEU A 380 -5.52 -16.62 -32.91
CA LEU A 380 -5.55 -17.38 -31.66
C LEU A 380 -4.23 -17.20 -30.91
N LYS A 381 -4.26 -16.43 -29.82
CA LYS A 381 -3.11 -16.12 -28.98
C LYS A 381 -3.24 -16.81 -27.64
N PHE A 382 -2.14 -17.36 -27.16
CA PHE A 382 -2.04 -17.97 -25.84
C PHE A 382 -0.93 -17.29 -25.05
N ARG A 383 -1.16 -17.07 -23.76
CA ARG A 383 -0.13 -16.58 -22.83
C ARG A 383 -0.17 -17.38 -21.54
N SER A 384 1.01 -17.77 -21.08
CA SER A 384 1.23 -18.36 -19.77
C SER A 384 2.11 -17.42 -18.95
N THR A 385 1.68 -17.11 -17.73
CA THR A 385 2.48 -16.37 -16.75
C THR A 385 2.56 -17.19 -15.48
N THR A 386 3.76 -17.67 -15.17
CA THR A 386 4.08 -18.48 -14.00
C THR A 386 4.97 -17.66 -13.08
N GLN A 387 4.62 -17.58 -11.80
CA GLN A 387 5.45 -17.01 -10.75
C GLN A 387 5.60 -18.01 -9.62
N LEU A 388 6.83 -18.24 -9.19
CA LEU A 388 7.18 -19.01 -8.00
C LEU A 388 7.87 -18.05 -7.03
N VAL A 389 7.29 -17.88 -5.85
CA VAL A 389 7.85 -17.04 -4.79
C VAL A 389 8.17 -17.93 -3.61
N TYR A 390 9.44 -17.93 -3.19
CA TYR A 390 9.87 -18.57 -1.96
C TYR A 390 10.26 -17.49 -0.96
N THR A 391 9.52 -17.41 0.14
CA THR A 391 9.81 -16.51 1.27
C THR A 391 10.37 -17.33 2.42
N LYS A 392 11.46 -16.85 3.02
CA LYS A 392 12.04 -17.40 4.24
C LYS A 392 12.21 -16.28 5.25
N ASN A 393 11.52 -16.41 6.37
CA ASN A 393 11.53 -15.48 7.48
C ASN A 393 12.11 -16.20 8.72
N THR A 394 13.16 -15.61 9.29
CA THR A 394 13.89 -16.12 10.46
C THR A 394 13.86 -15.12 11.62
N LEU A 395 12.90 -14.18 11.58
CA LEU A 395 12.74 -13.21 12.64
C LEU A 395 12.30 -13.93 13.92
N LYS A 396 13.22 -14.02 14.90
CA LYS A 396 13.01 -14.77 16.15
C LYS A 396 11.91 -14.19 17.02
N THR A 397 11.83 -12.87 17.04
CA THR A 397 10.94 -12.11 17.92
C THR A 397 10.20 -11.05 17.11
N PRO A 398 8.90 -10.83 17.36
CA PRO A 398 8.23 -9.65 16.84
C PRO A 398 8.94 -8.41 17.38
N ASP A 399 9.42 -7.55 16.48
CA ASP A 399 10.22 -6.38 16.85
C ASP A 399 9.52 -5.51 17.92
N ARG A 400 8.18 -5.38 17.88
CA ARG A 400 7.35 -4.69 18.89
C ARG A 400 7.59 -5.16 20.32
N THR A 401 7.80 -6.46 20.55
CA THR A 401 8.02 -7.01 21.89
C THR A 401 9.27 -6.40 22.53
N ILE A 402 10.30 -6.16 21.73
CA ILE A 402 11.57 -5.61 22.20
C ILE A 402 11.39 -4.14 22.59
N LEU A 403 10.76 -3.35 21.71
CA LEU A 403 10.49 -1.94 22.03
C LEU A 403 9.57 -1.80 23.24
N TYR A 404 8.55 -2.66 23.34
CA TYR A 404 7.67 -2.71 24.51
C TYR A 404 8.46 -2.97 25.80
N SER A 405 9.39 -3.94 25.80
CA SER A 405 10.26 -4.22 26.95
C SER A 405 11.15 -3.03 27.33
N ILE A 406 11.81 -2.41 26.36
CA ILE A 406 12.67 -1.23 26.60
C ILE A 406 11.85 -0.07 27.19
N ASN A 407 10.66 0.18 26.65
CA ASN A 407 9.79 1.29 27.08
C ASN A 407 9.08 1.03 28.40
N ASN A 408 9.10 -0.22 28.89
CA ASN A 408 8.50 -0.63 30.17
C ASN A 408 9.53 -0.94 31.27
N THR A 409 10.81 -0.64 31.03
CA THR A 409 11.87 -0.81 32.02
C THR A 409 12.65 0.48 32.20
N ARG A 410 13.12 0.68 33.43
CA ARG A 410 13.98 1.80 33.78
C ARG A 410 15.34 1.65 33.09
N PRO A 411 15.98 2.76 32.74
CA PRO A 411 17.21 2.74 31.93
C PRO A 411 18.40 2.11 32.64
N PHE A 412 18.32 1.82 33.94
CA PHE A 412 19.36 1.06 34.63
C PHE A 412 19.26 -0.46 34.47
N ALA A 413 18.21 -0.96 33.83
CA ALA A 413 18.06 -2.38 33.51
C ALA A 413 19.20 -2.82 32.57
N ASN A 414 20.10 -3.65 33.08
CA ASN A 414 21.21 -4.18 32.29
C ASN A 414 20.77 -5.45 31.54
N TYR A 415 20.24 -5.29 30.33
CA TYR A 415 19.85 -6.43 29.49
C TYR A 415 21.02 -7.26 28.95
N GLN A 416 22.24 -6.72 29.04
CA GLN A 416 23.47 -7.39 28.62
C GLN A 416 24.08 -8.25 29.74
N ALA A 417 23.58 -8.13 30.98
CA ALA A 417 24.07 -8.92 32.10
C ALA A 417 23.79 -10.42 31.86
N VAL A 418 24.86 -11.21 31.93
CA VAL A 418 24.81 -12.67 31.89
C VAL A 418 24.93 -13.19 33.31
N LEU A 419 24.11 -14.18 33.64
CA LEU A 419 24.12 -14.85 34.94
C LEU A 419 25.36 -15.74 35.10
N SER A 420 25.62 -16.21 36.32
CA SER A 420 26.71 -17.14 36.60
C SER A 420 26.64 -18.47 35.83
N ASP A 421 25.47 -18.82 35.29
CA ASP A 421 25.24 -20.01 34.46
C ASP A 421 25.48 -19.77 32.95
N GLY A 422 25.87 -18.55 32.55
CA GLY A 422 26.11 -18.18 31.16
C GLY A 422 24.86 -17.76 30.37
N ASN A 423 23.68 -17.70 30.99
CA ASN A 423 22.43 -17.31 30.34
C ASN A 423 21.99 -15.89 30.70
N TYR A 424 21.08 -15.32 29.91
CA TYR A 424 20.44 -14.06 30.26
C TYR A 424 19.35 -14.28 31.32
N ALA A 425 19.10 -13.28 32.17
CA ALA A 425 17.92 -13.29 33.02
C ALA A 425 16.69 -12.93 32.19
N ALA A 426 15.59 -13.67 32.31
CA ALA A 426 14.32 -13.32 31.66
C ALA A 426 13.70 -12.06 32.28
N TYR A 427 13.81 -11.95 33.60
CA TYR A 427 13.23 -10.88 34.39
C TYR A 427 14.25 -10.32 35.38
N VAL A 428 14.48 -9.01 35.35
CA VAL A 428 15.52 -8.35 36.17
C VAL A 428 15.01 -7.77 37.50
N GLY A 429 13.73 -7.94 37.83
CA GLY A 429 13.11 -7.50 39.09
C GLY A 429 12.29 -6.22 39.00
N ASP A 430 11.32 -6.04 39.93
CA ASP A 430 10.36 -4.92 39.91
C ASP A 430 11.06 -3.55 40.08
N ALA A 431 12.26 -3.56 40.68
CA ALA A 431 13.14 -2.39 40.77
C ALA A 431 13.38 -1.78 39.39
N ALA A 432 13.64 -2.60 38.38
CA ALA A 432 13.84 -2.16 37.00
C ALA A 432 12.51 -1.95 36.26
N GLY A 433 11.49 -2.79 36.50
CA GLY A 433 10.16 -2.66 35.92
C GLY A 433 9.39 -3.97 35.95
N VAL A 434 8.06 -3.90 35.88
CA VAL A 434 7.17 -5.08 36.04
C VAL A 434 6.65 -5.66 34.73
N ASN A 435 6.72 -4.88 33.63
CA ASN A 435 6.06 -5.21 32.36
C ASN A 435 7.05 -5.42 31.20
N GLY A 436 8.34 -5.64 31.47
CA GLY A 436 9.34 -5.90 30.44
C GLY A 436 10.14 -7.16 30.73
N LEU A 437 10.22 -8.05 29.74
CA LEU A 437 11.15 -9.19 29.74
C LEU A 437 12.44 -8.79 29.03
N ASN A 438 13.55 -9.40 29.40
CA ASN A 438 14.83 -9.18 28.73
C ASN A 438 14.78 -9.66 27.28
N PRO A 439 14.93 -8.77 26.28
CA PRO A 439 14.90 -9.19 24.89
C PRO A 439 16.00 -10.20 24.52
N ASN A 440 17.19 -10.11 25.15
CA ASN A 440 18.27 -11.07 24.92
C ASN A 440 17.91 -12.48 25.41
N PHE A 441 17.13 -12.60 26.49
CA PHE A 441 16.61 -13.89 26.95
C PHE A 441 15.66 -14.49 25.90
N TYR A 442 14.74 -13.67 25.38
CA TYR A 442 13.83 -14.12 24.32
C TYR A 442 14.61 -14.60 23.09
N GLN A 443 15.59 -13.82 22.61
CA GLN A 443 16.41 -14.19 21.45
C GLN A 443 17.31 -15.43 21.68
N GLN A 444 17.69 -15.69 22.94
CA GLN A 444 18.45 -16.87 23.35
C GLN A 444 17.61 -18.14 23.30
N TYR A 445 16.37 -18.09 23.78
CA TYR A 445 15.51 -19.27 23.93
C TYR A 445 14.49 -19.46 22.82
N THR A 446 14.30 -18.49 21.92
CA THR A 446 13.39 -18.61 20.78
C THR A 446 14.15 -18.71 19.47
N ASP A 447 13.75 -19.69 18.66
CA ASP A 447 14.05 -19.74 17.24
C ASP A 447 12.74 -19.80 16.46
N ARG A 448 12.73 -19.22 15.26
CA ARG A 448 11.56 -19.23 14.38
C ARG A 448 11.99 -19.44 12.95
N GLN A 449 11.31 -20.34 12.26
CA GLN A 449 11.47 -20.50 10.82
C GLN A 449 10.10 -20.54 10.15
N ASP A 450 9.84 -19.50 9.38
CA ASP A 450 8.63 -19.31 8.58
C ASP A 450 9.02 -19.41 7.10
N ASN A 451 8.59 -20.50 6.45
CA ASN A 451 8.86 -20.74 5.04
C ASN A 451 7.54 -20.75 4.26
N ARG A 452 7.43 -19.87 3.27
CA ARG A 452 6.26 -19.76 2.42
C ARG A 452 6.60 -19.96 0.95
N VAL A 453 5.85 -20.82 0.28
CA VAL A 453 5.90 -21.03 -1.17
C VAL A 453 4.58 -20.54 -1.76
N ASP A 454 4.66 -19.55 -2.65
CA ASP A 454 3.54 -19.12 -3.50
C ASP A 454 3.80 -19.57 -4.95
N VAL A 455 2.86 -20.32 -5.51
CA VAL A 455 2.80 -20.66 -6.94
C VAL A 455 1.63 -19.92 -7.55
N ILE A 456 1.90 -19.02 -8.48
CA ILE A 456 0.91 -18.26 -9.22
C ILE A 456 1.01 -18.66 -10.69
N GLN A 457 -0.03 -19.28 -11.22
CA GLN A 457 -0.12 -19.63 -12.63
C GLN A 457 -1.34 -18.95 -13.23
N ASN A 458 -1.10 -18.18 -14.28
CA ASN A 458 -2.13 -17.52 -15.08
C ASN A 458 -2.02 -18.02 -16.52
N LEU A 459 -3.14 -18.46 -17.08
CA LEU A 459 -3.27 -18.91 -18.46
C LEU A 459 -4.30 -18.01 -19.15
N ASN A 460 -3.95 -17.45 -20.30
CA ASN A 460 -4.84 -16.63 -21.10
C ASN A 460 -4.91 -17.18 -22.52
N LEU A 461 -6.12 -17.41 -23.01
CA LEU A 461 -6.41 -17.78 -24.39
C LEU A 461 -7.31 -16.72 -24.99
N ASN A 462 -6.83 -16.06 -26.03
CA ASN A 462 -7.51 -14.97 -26.71
C ASN A 462 -7.75 -15.36 -28.17
N TYR A 463 -8.99 -15.28 -28.63
CA TYR A 463 -9.40 -15.64 -29.98
C TYR A 463 -10.21 -14.51 -30.63
N GLU A 464 -9.63 -13.88 -31.65
CA GLU A 464 -10.33 -12.92 -32.50
C GLU A 464 -11.12 -13.71 -33.57
N VAL A 465 -12.37 -14.09 -33.27
CA VAL A 465 -13.22 -14.92 -34.15
C VAL A 465 -13.34 -14.25 -35.53
N ASN A 466 -13.62 -12.95 -35.52
CA ASN A 466 -13.64 -12.07 -36.67
C ASN A 466 -13.36 -10.64 -36.20
N LYS A 467 -13.45 -9.65 -37.09
CA LYS A 467 -13.19 -8.25 -36.75
C LYS A 467 -14.16 -7.64 -35.71
N PHE A 468 -15.30 -8.30 -35.47
CA PHE A 468 -16.33 -7.83 -34.55
C PHE A 468 -16.28 -8.52 -33.18
N LEU A 469 -15.95 -9.82 -33.13
CA LEU A 469 -16.03 -10.63 -31.91
C LEU A 469 -14.66 -11.12 -31.47
N GLU A 470 -14.28 -10.75 -30.24
CA GLU A 470 -13.12 -11.23 -29.51
C GLU A 470 -13.58 -12.06 -28.30
N LEU A 471 -13.03 -13.26 -28.16
CA LEU A 471 -13.25 -14.15 -27.02
C LEU A 471 -11.96 -14.23 -26.20
N ASP A 472 -12.03 -13.98 -24.90
CA ASP A 472 -10.89 -14.03 -24.00
C ASP A 472 -11.22 -14.94 -22.81
N ALA A 473 -10.42 -15.97 -22.58
CA ALA A 473 -10.56 -16.89 -21.45
C ALA A 473 -9.29 -16.86 -20.62
N LYS A 474 -9.42 -16.53 -19.34
CA LYS A 474 -8.33 -16.54 -18.37
C LYS A 474 -8.61 -17.54 -17.27
N TYR A 475 -7.61 -18.34 -16.93
CA TYR A 475 -7.65 -19.26 -15.79
C TYR A 475 -6.44 -19.00 -14.89
N GLY A 476 -6.73 -18.77 -13.61
CA GLY A 476 -5.75 -18.49 -12.58
C GLY A 476 -5.77 -19.55 -11.49
N ILE A 477 -4.60 -19.97 -11.03
CA ILE A 477 -4.43 -20.69 -9.77
C ILE A 477 -3.31 -20.05 -8.95
N ASN A 478 -3.60 -19.77 -7.69
CA ASN A 478 -2.65 -19.32 -6.69
C ASN A 478 -2.68 -20.34 -5.55
N TYR A 479 -1.60 -21.12 -5.46
CA TYR A 479 -1.36 -22.07 -4.38
C TYR A 479 -0.32 -21.49 -3.44
N GLN A 480 -0.67 -21.34 -2.17
CA GLN A 480 0.24 -20.93 -1.12
C GLN A 480 0.37 -22.04 -0.09
N ARG A 481 1.60 -22.39 0.28
CA ARG A 481 1.93 -23.25 1.40
C ARG A 481 2.86 -22.48 2.33
N ASP A 482 2.47 -22.36 3.58
CA ASP A 482 3.20 -21.66 4.62
C ASP A 482 3.42 -22.64 5.79
N GLU A 483 4.67 -22.77 6.23
CA GLU A 483 5.10 -23.61 7.34
C GLU A 483 5.88 -22.72 8.31
N ASP A 484 5.24 -22.34 9.42
CA ASP A 484 5.82 -21.52 10.47
C ASP A 484 6.08 -22.37 11.71
N VAL A 485 7.37 -22.53 12.04
CA VAL A 485 7.83 -23.31 13.18
C VAL A 485 8.42 -22.36 14.22
N TYR A 486 7.80 -22.33 15.40
CA TYR A 486 8.39 -21.69 16.58
C TYR A 486 9.01 -22.75 17.47
N GLN A 487 10.21 -22.49 17.94
CA GLN A 487 10.90 -23.33 18.91
C GLN A 487 11.23 -22.47 20.12
N TYR A 488 10.76 -22.89 21.29
CA TYR A 488 11.14 -22.35 22.58
C TYR A 488 11.94 -23.42 23.33
N ALA A 489 13.25 -23.20 23.46
CA ALA A 489 14.12 -24.15 24.14
C ALA A 489 13.75 -24.31 25.63
N ASN A 490 14.19 -25.41 26.23
CA ASN A 490 14.01 -25.65 27.66
C ASN A 490 14.79 -24.60 28.49
N GLN A 491 14.06 -23.88 29.34
CA GLN A 491 14.53 -22.76 30.15
C GLN A 491 14.69 -23.13 31.64
N SER A 492 14.36 -24.37 32.03
CA SER A 492 14.31 -24.81 33.44
C SER A 492 15.65 -24.75 34.19
N GLN A 493 16.77 -24.79 33.47
CA GLN A 493 18.10 -24.70 34.07
C GLN A 493 18.59 -23.26 34.30
N ASN A 494 17.89 -22.26 33.75
CA ASN A 494 18.25 -20.86 33.89
C ASN A 494 18.10 -20.39 35.35
N GLY A 495 19.14 -19.78 35.90
CA GLY A 495 19.18 -19.30 37.29
C GLY A 495 18.04 -18.35 37.66
N ASN A 496 17.60 -17.48 36.74
CA ASN A 496 16.46 -16.57 36.94
C ASN A 496 15.12 -17.32 36.94
N ILE A 497 14.93 -18.28 36.04
CA ILE A 497 13.69 -19.05 35.93
C ILE A 497 13.48 -19.96 37.15
N ARG A 498 14.55 -20.51 37.73
CA ARG A 498 14.45 -21.36 38.94
C ARG A 498 13.84 -20.63 40.14
N VAL A 499 14.04 -19.31 40.24
CA VAL A 499 13.45 -18.47 41.29
C VAL A 499 12.18 -17.73 40.82
N ARG A 500 11.95 -17.62 39.51
CA ARG A 500 10.78 -16.99 38.87
C ARG A 500 10.20 -17.91 37.79
N PRO A 501 9.56 -19.04 38.16
CA PRO A 501 9.14 -20.08 37.21
C PRO A 501 7.98 -19.66 36.30
N THR A 502 7.45 -18.44 36.46
CA THR A 502 6.38 -17.84 35.65
C THR A 502 6.88 -16.89 34.57
N ASN A 503 8.19 -16.58 34.54
CA ASN A 503 8.77 -15.56 33.65
C ASN A 503 9.51 -16.16 32.44
N TYR A 504 9.08 -17.33 31.97
CA TYR A 504 9.64 -17.97 30.77
C TYR A 504 8.95 -17.48 29.49
N VAL A 505 9.55 -17.78 28.34
CA VAL A 505 8.95 -17.54 27.02
C VAL A 505 8.35 -18.83 26.45
N GLY A 506 7.17 -18.71 25.86
CA GLY A 506 6.40 -19.79 25.27
C GLY A 506 5.08 -19.27 24.69
N ASN A 507 4.41 -20.11 23.92
CA ASN A 507 3.12 -19.89 23.29
C ASN A 507 2.01 -20.72 23.96
N TYR A 508 2.20 -22.05 24.08
CA TYR A 508 1.25 -22.98 24.71
C TYR A 508 1.79 -23.68 25.95
N ALA A 509 3.11 -23.62 26.18
CA ALA A 509 3.72 -24.23 27.34
C ALA A 509 3.16 -23.61 28.63
N SER A 510 2.85 -24.47 29.59
CA SER A 510 2.42 -24.09 30.94
C SER A 510 3.57 -24.03 31.93
N ASN A 511 4.79 -24.33 31.49
CA ASN A 511 6.01 -24.30 32.28
C ASN A 511 7.25 -24.03 31.40
N ALA A 512 8.40 -23.87 32.05
CA ALA A 512 9.67 -23.53 31.41
C ALA A 512 10.39 -24.71 30.71
N LEU A 513 9.73 -25.85 30.48
CA LEU A 513 10.37 -27.01 29.85
C LEU A 513 10.47 -26.89 28.31
N GLY A 514 10.01 -25.78 27.74
CA GLY A 514 10.10 -25.50 26.31
C GLY A 514 9.01 -26.18 25.47
N GLU A 515 8.91 -25.75 24.21
CA GLU A 515 7.95 -26.26 23.24
C GLU A 515 8.37 -26.05 21.78
N ILE A 516 7.76 -26.80 20.87
CA ILE A 516 7.84 -26.59 19.42
C ILE A 516 6.42 -26.48 18.87
N ASP A 517 6.13 -25.36 18.23
CA ASP A 517 4.87 -25.12 17.54
C ASP A 517 5.08 -25.21 16.05
N ASN A 518 4.15 -25.86 15.35
CA ASN A 518 4.13 -25.94 13.91
C ASN A 518 2.76 -25.48 13.39
N PHE A 519 2.77 -24.42 12.60
CA PHE A 519 1.61 -23.89 11.91
C PHE A 519 1.76 -24.18 10.42
N SER A 520 0.84 -24.99 9.91
CA SER A 520 0.87 -25.47 8.54
C SER A 520 -0.35 -24.97 7.79
N ILE A 521 -0.18 -23.93 6.99
CA ILE A 521 -1.26 -23.23 6.30
C ILE A 521 -1.18 -23.53 4.80
N SER A 522 -2.30 -23.91 4.20
CA SER A 522 -2.42 -24.05 2.74
C SER A 522 -3.62 -23.28 2.23
N LYS A 523 -3.40 -22.44 1.22
CA LYS A 523 -4.45 -21.70 0.54
C LYS A 523 -4.42 -22.04 -0.93
N VAL A 524 -5.57 -22.42 -1.47
CA VAL A 524 -5.75 -22.63 -2.90
C VAL A 524 -6.82 -21.68 -3.38
N PHE A 525 -6.41 -20.73 -4.21
CA PHE A 525 -7.31 -19.78 -4.85
C PHE A 525 -7.33 -20.04 -6.35
N GLN A 526 -8.50 -20.35 -6.89
CA GLN A 526 -8.72 -20.58 -8.31
C GLN A 526 -9.69 -19.55 -8.83
N ASN A 527 -9.47 -19.10 -10.05
CA ASN A 527 -10.40 -18.20 -10.72
C ASN A 527 -10.43 -18.46 -12.22
N PHE A 528 -11.58 -18.16 -12.81
CA PHE A 528 -11.81 -18.26 -14.24
C PHE A 528 -12.59 -17.04 -14.69
N LEU A 529 -12.08 -16.35 -15.69
CA LEU A 529 -12.71 -15.18 -16.31
C LEU A 529 -12.85 -15.43 -17.80
N ALA A 530 -14.08 -15.58 -18.28
CA ALA A 530 -14.39 -15.64 -19.69
C ALA A 530 -15.08 -14.33 -20.11
N THR A 531 -14.60 -13.70 -21.17
CA THR A 531 -15.11 -12.45 -21.71
C THR A 531 -15.39 -12.59 -23.20
N ALA A 532 -16.55 -12.11 -23.65
CA ALA A 532 -16.86 -11.86 -25.04
C ALA A 532 -16.96 -10.35 -25.26
N THR A 533 -16.17 -9.83 -26.19
CA THR A 533 -16.18 -8.42 -26.57
C THR A 533 -16.63 -8.29 -28.01
N ILE A 534 -17.73 -7.57 -28.24
CA ILE A 534 -18.26 -7.24 -29.56
C ILE A 534 -17.96 -5.78 -29.84
N ARG A 535 -17.23 -5.47 -30.91
CA ARG A 535 -16.87 -4.10 -31.31
C ARG A 535 -17.32 -3.83 -32.73
N THR A 536 -17.90 -2.65 -32.95
CA THR A 536 -18.25 -2.16 -34.30
C THR A 536 -17.80 -0.72 -34.45
N ASP A 537 -17.10 -0.39 -35.53
CA ASP A 537 -16.74 0.98 -35.93
C ASP A 537 -17.54 1.33 -37.19
N PHE A 538 -18.53 2.22 -37.09
CA PHE A 538 -19.49 2.46 -38.17
C PHE A 538 -18.83 3.05 -39.43
N GLN A 539 -17.74 3.82 -39.28
CA GLN A 539 -16.99 4.35 -40.41
C GLN A 539 -16.15 3.28 -41.08
N LYS A 540 -15.41 2.49 -40.30
CA LYS A 540 -14.48 1.50 -40.85
C LYS A 540 -15.18 0.22 -41.30
N ASP A 541 -16.22 -0.21 -40.58
CA ASP A 541 -16.84 -1.52 -40.80
C ASP A 541 -18.00 -1.49 -41.78
N PHE A 542 -18.73 -0.36 -41.83
CA PHE A 542 -19.93 -0.20 -42.66
C PHE A 542 -19.81 0.94 -43.68
N ASN A 543 -18.67 1.66 -43.73
CA ASN A 543 -18.43 2.79 -44.62
C ASN A 543 -19.48 3.91 -44.48
N LEU A 544 -20.05 4.07 -43.28
CA LEU A 544 -21.00 5.12 -42.96
C LEU A 544 -20.25 6.38 -42.52
N SER A 545 -20.75 7.57 -42.85
CA SER A 545 -20.18 8.85 -42.38
C SER A 545 -20.45 9.15 -40.90
N LEU A 546 -20.79 8.12 -40.10
CA LEU A 546 -21.12 8.21 -38.68
C LEU A 546 -19.91 7.79 -37.85
N PRO A 547 -19.22 8.70 -37.13
CA PRO A 547 -18.05 8.38 -36.30
C PRO A 547 -18.46 7.67 -35.00
N ILE A 548 -19.24 6.60 -35.09
CA ILE A 548 -19.75 5.86 -33.94
C ILE A 548 -18.98 4.55 -33.78
N THR A 549 -18.38 4.35 -32.62
CA THR A 549 -17.87 3.04 -32.19
C THR A 549 -18.76 2.50 -31.08
N THR A 550 -19.17 1.24 -31.19
CA THR A 550 -19.88 0.54 -30.12
C THR A 550 -19.02 -0.59 -29.59
N THR A 551 -19.09 -0.84 -28.29
CA THR A 551 -18.43 -1.98 -27.66
C THR A 551 -19.35 -2.60 -26.62
N THR A 552 -19.73 -3.85 -26.84
CA THR A 552 -20.47 -4.68 -25.88
C THR A 552 -19.50 -5.65 -25.24
N GLN A 553 -19.47 -5.71 -23.91
CA GLN A 553 -18.70 -6.67 -23.15
C GLN A 553 -19.65 -7.51 -22.31
N VAL A 554 -19.52 -8.83 -22.43
CA VAL A 554 -20.19 -9.80 -21.56
C VAL A 554 -19.10 -10.65 -20.91
N ALA A 555 -19.16 -10.85 -19.59
CA ALA A 555 -18.19 -11.69 -18.92
C ALA A 555 -18.83 -12.60 -17.86
N PHE A 556 -18.21 -13.76 -17.67
CA PHE A 556 -18.45 -14.69 -16.57
C PHE A 556 -17.17 -14.79 -15.73
N ASP A 557 -17.30 -14.57 -14.43
CA ASP A 557 -16.20 -14.58 -13.47
C ASP A 557 -16.54 -15.56 -12.36
N TYR A 558 -15.68 -16.55 -12.14
CA TYR A 558 -15.81 -17.57 -11.12
C TYR A 558 -14.56 -17.59 -10.25
N ARG A 559 -14.73 -17.67 -8.93
CA ARG A 559 -13.63 -17.69 -7.96
C ARG A 559 -13.93 -18.69 -6.85
N LYS A 560 -12.93 -19.49 -6.52
CA LYS A 560 -13.00 -20.49 -5.44
C LYS A 560 -11.76 -20.38 -4.58
N GLN A 561 -11.96 -20.38 -3.27
CA GLN A 561 -10.89 -20.41 -2.29
C GLN A 561 -11.09 -21.58 -1.34
N ASN A 562 -10.02 -22.30 -1.03
CA ASN A 562 -9.96 -23.22 0.10
C ASN A 562 -8.78 -22.80 0.97
N ASN A 563 -9.06 -22.43 2.23
CA ASN A 563 -8.05 -22.10 3.22
C ASN A 563 -8.02 -23.19 4.29
N ASN A 564 -6.89 -23.84 4.50
CA ASN A 564 -6.73 -24.86 5.52
C ASN A 564 -5.56 -24.49 6.42
N GLN A 565 -5.74 -24.68 7.72
CA GLN A 565 -4.69 -24.53 8.71
C GLN A 565 -4.67 -25.76 9.60
N TYR A 566 -3.47 -26.26 9.86
CA TYR A 566 -3.21 -27.34 10.81
C TYR A 566 -2.17 -26.86 11.81
N VAL A 567 -2.49 -26.95 13.10
CA VAL A 567 -1.60 -26.46 14.17
C VAL A 567 -1.31 -27.59 15.14
N THR A 568 -0.03 -27.93 15.28
CA THR A 568 0.46 -28.87 16.29
C THR A 568 1.47 -28.21 17.18
N TYR A 569 1.50 -28.59 18.45
CA TYR A 569 2.53 -28.15 19.36
C TYR A 569 3.00 -29.32 20.23
N GLN A 570 4.28 -29.30 20.56
CA GLN A 570 4.95 -30.29 21.39
C GLN A 570 5.53 -29.63 22.62
N LEU A 571 5.24 -30.15 23.81
CA LEU A 571 5.64 -29.60 25.09
C LEU A 571 6.69 -30.45 25.79
N GLY A 572 7.51 -29.81 26.63
CA GLY A 572 8.43 -30.49 27.53
C GLY A 572 9.65 -31.03 26.81
N LEU A 573 10.40 -30.13 26.17
CA LEU A 573 11.63 -30.45 25.46
C LEU A 573 12.78 -30.77 26.44
N PRO A 574 13.76 -31.60 26.05
CA PRO A 574 14.98 -31.79 26.83
C PRO A 574 15.86 -30.53 26.84
N THR A 575 16.89 -30.52 27.67
CA THR A 575 17.87 -29.41 27.75
C THR A 575 18.97 -29.47 26.70
N TYR A 576 18.97 -30.50 25.84
CA TYR A 576 19.96 -30.69 24.78
C TYR A 576 19.30 -30.74 23.39
N THR A 577 20.04 -30.31 22.38
CA THR A 577 19.63 -30.30 20.97
C THR A 577 20.44 -31.32 20.15
N PRO A 578 19.98 -31.76 18.97
CA PRO A 578 18.74 -31.38 18.27
C PRO A 578 17.49 -32.01 18.90
N TYR A 579 16.39 -31.26 18.88
CA TYR A 579 15.09 -31.77 19.32
C TYR A 579 14.51 -32.72 18.27
N THR A 580 13.91 -33.81 18.73
CA THR A 580 13.13 -34.70 17.87
C THR A 580 11.71 -34.85 18.41
N PRO A 581 10.73 -35.15 17.55
CA PRO A 581 9.35 -35.38 17.98
C PRO A 581 9.17 -36.47 19.04
N ALA A 582 10.15 -37.35 19.25
CA ALA A 582 10.09 -38.40 20.28
C ALA A 582 10.51 -37.89 21.68
N GLN A 583 11.14 -36.72 21.78
CA GLN A 583 11.74 -36.24 23.02
C GLN A 583 10.83 -35.35 23.86
N GLY A 584 9.81 -34.73 23.26
CA GLY A 584 8.83 -33.93 24.01
C GLY A 584 7.84 -34.81 24.77
N THR A 585 7.49 -34.40 25.98
CA THR A 585 6.58 -35.11 26.89
C THR A 585 5.14 -35.22 26.39
N THR A 586 4.68 -34.30 25.54
CA THR A 586 3.29 -34.23 25.10
C THR A 586 3.20 -33.59 23.72
N THR A 587 2.44 -34.18 22.80
CA THR A 587 2.15 -33.61 21.47
C THR A 587 0.65 -33.43 21.33
N LEU A 588 0.21 -32.23 20.97
CA LEU A 588 -1.19 -31.86 20.88
C LEU A 588 -1.48 -31.14 19.56
N THR A 589 -2.72 -31.25 19.11
CA THR A 589 -3.27 -30.46 18.01
C THR A 589 -4.13 -29.36 18.61
N ARG A 590 -3.95 -28.11 18.17
CA ARG A 590 -4.77 -27.00 18.66
C ARG A 590 -6.19 -27.11 18.07
N PRO A 591 -7.23 -27.22 18.91
CA PRO A 591 -8.62 -27.30 18.45
C PRO A 591 -9.07 -26.00 17.78
N LEU A 592 -10.17 -26.08 17.02
CA LEU A 592 -10.81 -24.93 16.40
C LEU A 592 -11.50 -24.06 17.47
N ASP A 593 -11.07 -22.81 17.57
CA ASP A 593 -11.74 -21.76 18.33
C ASP A 593 -11.94 -20.50 17.46
N PHE A 594 -12.65 -19.50 18.00
CA PHE A 594 -12.92 -18.25 17.29
C PHE A 594 -12.44 -17.07 18.13
N ASN A 595 -11.77 -16.11 17.49
CA ASN A 595 -11.41 -14.85 18.13
C ASN A 595 -12.68 -14.12 18.59
N SER A 596 -12.76 -13.76 19.86
CA SER A 596 -13.96 -13.16 20.46
C SER A 596 -14.32 -11.78 19.91
N VAL A 597 -13.35 -11.05 19.36
CA VAL A 597 -13.52 -9.70 18.81
C VAL A 597 -13.81 -9.76 17.31
N THR A 598 -12.97 -10.49 16.56
CA THR A 598 -13.08 -10.51 15.09
C THR A 598 -14.00 -11.62 14.59
N GLY A 599 -14.19 -12.70 15.35
CA GLY A 599 -14.85 -13.93 14.90
C GLY A 599 -14.03 -14.76 13.92
N ASN A 600 -12.72 -14.49 13.78
CA ASN A 600 -11.85 -15.29 12.90
C ASN A 600 -11.59 -16.69 13.50
N PRO A 601 -11.60 -17.75 12.67
CA PRO A 601 -11.22 -19.09 13.12
C PRO A 601 -9.73 -19.11 13.51
N ARG A 602 -9.44 -19.91 14.52
CA ARG A 602 -8.12 -20.07 15.13
C ARG A 602 -7.87 -21.56 15.39
N GLY A 603 -6.60 -21.98 15.37
CA GLY A 603 -6.23 -23.38 15.49
C GLY A 603 -6.37 -24.14 14.17
N THR A 604 -6.91 -25.36 14.20
CA THR A 604 -7.02 -26.23 13.02
C THR A 604 -8.37 -26.09 12.33
N PHE A 605 -8.40 -25.72 11.04
CA PHE A 605 -9.64 -25.54 10.29
C PHE A 605 -9.51 -25.78 8.77
N SER A 606 -10.66 -25.92 8.12
CA SER A 606 -10.83 -25.87 6.66
C SER A 606 -11.98 -24.95 6.30
N GLU A 607 -11.71 -23.94 5.48
CA GLU A 607 -12.64 -22.88 5.11
C GLU A 607 -12.77 -22.81 3.57
N PRO A 608 -13.79 -23.47 2.98
CA PRO A 608 -14.12 -23.32 1.57
C PRO A 608 -14.96 -22.06 1.32
N PHE A 609 -14.75 -21.46 0.15
CA PHE A 609 -15.46 -20.28 -0.32
C PHE A 609 -15.62 -20.32 -1.84
N VAL A 610 -16.79 -19.92 -2.34
CA VAL A 610 -17.04 -19.79 -3.77
C VAL A 610 -17.88 -18.54 -4.06
N THR A 611 -17.54 -17.87 -5.16
CA THR A 611 -18.33 -16.78 -5.73
C THR A 611 -18.27 -16.84 -7.24
N TYR A 612 -19.34 -16.43 -7.91
CA TYR A 612 -19.36 -16.26 -9.35
C TYR A 612 -20.31 -15.15 -9.75
N GLY A 613 -20.11 -14.57 -10.92
CA GLY A 613 -20.98 -13.51 -11.41
C GLY A 613 -20.91 -13.28 -12.91
N TYR A 614 -21.87 -12.50 -13.38
CA TYR A 614 -22.06 -12.11 -14.76
C TYR A 614 -21.95 -10.59 -14.89
N LEU A 615 -21.19 -10.12 -15.87
CA LEU A 615 -21.05 -8.72 -16.20
C LEU A 615 -21.63 -8.48 -17.60
N VAL A 616 -22.40 -7.41 -17.76
CA VAL A 616 -22.79 -6.86 -19.05
C VAL A 616 -22.45 -5.37 -19.05
N ASN A 617 -21.71 -4.92 -20.05
CA ASN A 617 -21.34 -3.51 -20.21
C ASN A 617 -21.45 -3.09 -21.67
N GLN A 618 -22.13 -1.98 -21.94
CA GLN A 618 -22.28 -1.41 -23.27
C GLN A 618 -21.64 -0.04 -23.30
N ARG A 619 -20.86 0.24 -24.34
CA ARG A 619 -20.21 1.52 -24.57
C ARG A 619 -20.55 2.05 -25.96
N PHE A 620 -20.79 3.35 -26.04
CA PHE A 620 -20.98 4.10 -27.29
C PHE A 620 -20.00 5.28 -27.29
N GLU A 621 -19.28 5.45 -28.40
CA GLU A 621 -18.31 6.52 -28.58
C GLU A 621 -18.60 7.27 -29.87
N TYR A 622 -18.64 8.59 -29.79
CA TYR A 622 -18.73 9.49 -30.92
C TYR A 622 -17.36 10.10 -31.20
N GLY A 623 -16.62 9.42 -32.09
CA GLY A 623 -15.25 9.73 -32.48
C GLY A 623 -14.32 9.80 -31.28
N ASP A 624 -13.64 10.94 -31.17
CA ASP A 624 -12.79 11.27 -30.02
C ASP A 624 -13.44 12.33 -29.10
N ILE A 625 -14.70 12.72 -29.38
CA ILE A 625 -15.36 13.84 -28.71
C ILE A 625 -16.07 13.39 -27.44
N ALA A 626 -16.88 12.34 -27.52
CA ALA A 626 -17.69 11.92 -26.38
C ALA A 626 -17.84 10.40 -26.34
N GLY A 627 -18.06 9.87 -25.15
CA GLY A 627 -18.47 8.49 -24.98
C GLY A 627 -19.28 8.29 -23.71
N VAL A 628 -20.19 7.32 -23.77
CA VAL A 628 -21.01 6.90 -22.64
C VAL A 628 -20.97 5.39 -22.53
N SER A 629 -21.00 4.89 -21.30
CA SER A 629 -21.01 3.48 -21.01
C SER A 629 -21.99 3.18 -19.87
N GLY A 630 -22.64 2.03 -19.94
CA GLY A 630 -23.64 1.61 -18.98
C GLY A 630 -23.75 0.09 -18.92
N GLY A 631 -24.00 -0.44 -17.73
CA GLY A 631 -24.02 -1.87 -17.51
C GLY A 631 -24.34 -2.26 -16.08
N PHE A 632 -24.23 -3.55 -15.80
CA PHE A 632 -24.39 -4.09 -14.47
C PHE A 632 -23.58 -5.37 -14.31
N ARG A 633 -23.26 -5.68 -13.05
CA ARG A 633 -22.69 -6.97 -12.64
C ARG A 633 -23.61 -7.64 -11.62
N THR A 634 -23.86 -8.94 -11.77
CA THR A 634 -24.66 -9.72 -10.83
C THR A 634 -23.82 -10.86 -10.27
N ASP A 635 -23.67 -10.91 -8.94
CA ASP A 635 -22.86 -11.93 -8.25
C ASP A 635 -23.72 -12.86 -7.38
N TYR A 636 -23.22 -14.09 -7.23
CA TYR A 636 -23.68 -15.14 -6.32
C TYR A 636 -22.49 -15.56 -5.46
N SER A 637 -22.70 -15.75 -4.16
CA SER A 637 -21.63 -16.17 -3.26
C SER A 637 -22.13 -17.11 -2.17
N SER A 638 -21.30 -18.08 -1.80
CA SER A 638 -21.57 -18.96 -0.65
C SER A 638 -21.61 -18.20 0.68
N ALA A 639 -21.08 -16.98 0.74
CA ALA A 639 -21.05 -16.15 1.95
C ALA A 639 -22.27 -15.23 2.11
N PHE A 640 -23.14 -15.07 1.10
CA PHE A 640 -24.33 -14.23 1.24
C PHE A 640 -25.34 -14.85 2.20
N GLY A 641 -25.95 -14.05 3.08
CA GLY A 641 -26.86 -14.53 4.12
C GLY A 641 -28.00 -15.40 3.57
N ALA A 642 -28.81 -14.84 2.66
CA ALA A 642 -29.94 -15.57 2.07
C ALA A 642 -29.51 -16.72 1.12
N GLY A 643 -28.21 -16.91 0.88
CA GLY A 643 -27.58 -18.03 0.17
C GLY A 643 -27.89 -18.24 -1.32
N SER A 644 -29.01 -17.73 -1.79
CA SER A 644 -29.56 -17.95 -3.13
C SER A 644 -29.88 -16.65 -3.86
N LYS A 645 -30.00 -15.52 -3.14
CA LYS A 645 -30.30 -14.22 -3.72
C LYS A 645 -29.02 -13.58 -4.26
N PRO A 646 -28.95 -13.27 -5.58
CA PRO A 646 -27.82 -12.55 -6.11
C PRO A 646 -27.85 -11.08 -5.70
N PHE A 647 -26.69 -10.42 -5.76
CA PHE A 647 -26.58 -8.97 -5.66
C PHE A 647 -26.19 -8.38 -7.02
N THR A 648 -26.94 -7.37 -7.46
CA THR A 648 -26.71 -6.68 -8.74
C THR A 648 -26.18 -5.28 -8.49
N PHE A 649 -25.07 -4.96 -9.16
CA PHE A 649 -24.34 -3.72 -9.05
C PHE A 649 -24.40 -2.97 -10.39
N PRO A 650 -25.22 -1.91 -10.53
CA PRO A 650 -25.29 -1.09 -11.73
C PRO A 650 -24.08 -0.16 -11.86
N ARG A 651 -23.77 0.24 -13.09
CA ARG A 651 -22.78 1.28 -13.41
C ARG A 651 -23.18 2.11 -14.63
N ALA A 652 -22.69 3.34 -14.65
CA ALA A 652 -22.71 4.21 -15.82
C ALA A 652 -21.53 5.19 -15.76
N ASP A 653 -20.92 5.49 -16.89
CA ASP A 653 -19.88 6.53 -16.98
C ASP A 653 -19.93 7.25 -18.33
N GLY A 654 -19.39 8.46 -18.37
CA GLY A 654 -19.31 9.23 -19.59
C GLY A 654 -18.21 10.26 -19.57
N TYR A 655 -17.76 10.66 -20.76
CA TYR A 655 -16.78 11.70 -20.95
C TYR A 655 -17.16 12.60 -22.13
N LEU A 656 -16.72 13.86 -22.05
CA LEU A 656 -16.84 14.85 -23.10
C LEU A 656 -15.51 15.61 -23.21
N ARG A 657 -14.87 15.53 -24.37
CA ARG A 657 -13.63 16.22 -24.73
C ARG A 657 -13.98 17.44 -25.57
N LEU A 658 -14.21 18.56 -24.89
CA LEU A 658 -14.53 19.84 -25.51
C LEU A 658 -13.42 20.31 -26.46
N SER A 659 -12.17 19.99 -26.14
CA SER A 659 -11.01 20.28 -27.01
C SER A 659 -11.03 19.54 -28.34
N GLN A 660 -11.88 18.52 -28.50
CA GLN A 660 -12.02 17.75 -29.73
C GLN A 660 -13.12 18.26 -30.65
N LEU A 661 -13.90 19.27 -30.24
CA LEU A 661 -14.90 19.93 -31.07
C LEU A 661 -14.22 20.85 -32.11
N ASP A 662 -14.77 20.91 -33.31
CA ASP A 662 -14.15 21.61 -34.45
C ASP A 662 -13.86 23.09 -34.14
N PHE A 663 -14.81 23.80 -33.52
CA PHE A 663 -14.62 25.19 -33.12
C PHE A 663 -13.42 25.40 -32.18
N TRP A 664 -13.07 24.39 -31.37
CA TRP A 664 -11.92 24.46 -30.48
C TRP A 664 -10.64 24.10 -31.21
N LYS A 665 -10.64 22.96 -31.93
CA LYS A 665 -9.51 22.46 -32.72
C LYS A 665 -8.96 23.51 -33.67
N ASP A 666 -9.85 24.20 -34.38
CA ASP A 666 -9.51 25.17 -35.42
C ASP A 666 -9.18 26.56 -34.85
N SER A 667 -9.39 26.77 -33.55
CA SER A 667 -9.09 28.05 -32.90
C SER A 667 -7.63 28.14 -32.44
N GLN A 668 -7.15 29.37 -32.24
CA GLN A 668 -5.82 29.62 -31.67
C GLN A 668 -5.67 29.07 -30.24
N ILE A 669 -6.78 28.88 -29.51
CA ILE A 669 -6.76 28.40 -28.13
C ILE A 669 -6.25 26.95 -28.04
N SER A 670 -6.45 26.12 -29.06
CA SER A 670 -5.97 24.72 -29.09
C SER A 670 -4.44 24.61 -29.04
N GLY A 671 -3.75 25.68 -29.45
CA GLY A 671 -2.29 25.78 -29.37
C GLY A 671 -1.77 25.85 -27.93
N THR A 672 -2.48 26.59 -27.07
CA THR A 672 -2.10 26.84 -25.66
C THR A 672 -2.87 25.93 -24.70
N PHE A 673 -4.09 25.53 -25.04
CA PHE A 673 -4.99 24.70 -24.25
C PHE A 673 -5.35 23.46 -25.08
N SER A 674 -4.49 22.45 -24.97
CA SER A 674 -4.47 21.25 -25.83
C SER A 674 -5.51 20.21 -25.46
N GLU A 675 -5.96 20.17 -24.21
CA GLU A 675 -6.98 19.23 -23.76
C GLU A 675 -7.92 19.90 -22.77
N PHE A 676 -9.23 19.73 -22.98
CA PHE A 676 -10.25 20.02 -21.98
C PHE A 676 -11.28 18.90 -22.04
N LYS A 677 -11.29 18.09 -20.99
CA LYS A 677 -12.19 16.95 -20.82
C LYS A 677 -12.97 17.09 -19.53
N LEU A 678 -14.26 16.79 -19.63
CA LEU A 678 -15.16 16.57 -18.50
C LEU A 678 -15.51 15.08 -18.47
N ARG A 679 -15.66 14.53 -17.26
CA ARG A 679 -16.00 13.13 -17.06
C ARG A 679 -16.83 12.93 -15.81
N ALA A 680 -17.72 11.96 -15.84
CA ALA A 680 -18.59 11.60 -14.73
C ALA A 680 -18.82 10.10 -14.71
N ALA A 681 -18.93 9.53 -13.50
CA ALA A 681 -19.24 8.13 -13.32
C ALA A 681 -20.11 7.88 -12.09
N TYR A 682 -20.89 6.81 -12.16
CA TYR A 682 -21.71 6.27 -11.09
C TYR A 682 -21.54 4.76 -11.09
N GLY A 683 -21.36 4.17 -9.91
CA GLY A 683 -21.34 2.73 -9.80
C GLY A 683 -21.50 2.22 -8.37
N GLN A 684 -21.94 0.98 -8.28
CA GLN A 684 -22.02 0.24 -7.03
C GLN A 684 -21.00 -0.88 -7.01
N ALA A 685 -20.47 -1.20 -5.84
CA ALA A 685 -19.63 -2.36 -5.61
C ALA A 685 -19.83 -2.83 -4.16
N GLY A 686 -19.56 -4.10 -3.89
CA GLY A 686 -19.86 -4.70 -2.60
C GLY A 686 -18.63 -5.08 -1.78
N ILE A 687 -18.87 -5.34 -0.49
CA ILE A 687 -18.03 -6.14 0.40
C ILE A 687 -18.92 -7.26 0.95
N GLN A 688 -18.66 -8.49 0.53
CA GLN A 688 -19.40 -9.68 0.96
C GLN A 688 -19.13 -10.06 2.44
N PRO A 689 -20.05 -10.76 3.13
CA PRO A 689 -19.81 -11.39 4.44
C PRO A 689 -18.65 -12.41 4.41
N ARG A 690 -18.14 -12.85 5.58
CA ARG A 690 -17.07 -13.86 5.64
C ARG A 690 -17.68 -15.25 5.42
N PRO A 691 -16.88 -16.25 4.99
CA PRO A 691 -17.34 -17.63 5.01
C PRO A 691 -17.89 -17.99 6.40
N PHE A 692 -18.98 -18.74 6.44
CA PHE A 692 -19.66 -19.17 7.67
C PHE A 692 -20.31 -18.10 8.55
N ASP A 693 -20.22 -16.80 8.26
CA ASP A 693 -20.93 -15.74 9.02
C ASP A 693 -22.46 -15.95 9.08
N ARG A 694 -23.02 -16.70 8.12
CA ARG A 694 -24.44 -17.04 8.01
C ARG A 694 -24.84 -18.37 8.66
N TYR A 695 -23.87 -19.21 9.00
CA TYR A 695 -24.11 -20.58 9.49
C TYR A 695 -23.88 -20.62 11.00
N VAL A 696 -24.69 -21.39 11.72
CA VAL A 696 -24.39 -21.70 13.13
C VAL A 696 -23.13 -22.58 13.15
N THR A 697 -22.07 -22.07 13.77
CA THR A 697 -20.81 -22.79 13.96
C THR A 697 -20.66 -23.23 15.42
N LEU A 698 -19.99 -24.35 15.63
CA LEU A 698 -19.67 -24.86 16.96
C LEU A 698 -18.15 -24.80 17.15
N GLY A 699 -17.71 -24.19 18.25
CA GLY A 699 -16.32 -24.29 18.69
C GLY A 699 -16.10 -25.60 19.44
N THR A 700 -14.85 -26.05 19.51
CA THR A 700 -14.46 -27.18 20.37
C THR A 700 -13.62 -26.69 21.52
N ARG A 701 -13.84 -27.26 22.71
CA ARG A 701 -13.02 -27.02 23.90
C ARG A 701 -12.92 -28.28 24.73
N ASN A 702 -11.84 -28.42 25.49
CA ASN A 702 -11.73 -29.51 26.46
C ASN A 702 -12.43 -29.08 27.77
N ILE A 703 -13.27 -29.97 28.32
CA ILE A 703 -13.85 -29.86 29.66
C ILE A 703 -13.40 -31.09 30.45
N GLY A 704 -12.47 -30.87 31.39
CA GLY A 704 -11.71 -31.97 31.97
C GLY A 704 -10.86 -32.66 30.91
N SER A 705 -10.97 -33.98 30.80
CA SER A 705 -10.31 -34.81 29.78
C SER A 705 -11.14 -35.04 28.51
N ASN A 706 -12.39 -34.53 28.45
CA ASN A 706 -13.30 -34.77 27.34
C ASN A 706 -13.37 -33.55 26.41
N SER A 707 -13.52 -33.79 25.11
CA SER A 707 -13.83 -32.75 24.14
C SER A 707 -15.34 -32.43 24.18
N ALA A 708 -15.68 -31.15 24.16
CA ALA A 708 -17.04 -30.66 24.15
C ALA A 708 -17.24 -29.58 23.09
N PHE A 709 -18.43 -29.53 22.52
CA PHE A 709 -18.85 -28.44 21.65
C PHE A 709 -19.42 -27.29 22.48
N TYR A 710 -19.19 -26.05 22.02
CA TYR A 710 -19.83 -24.87 22.58
C TYR A 710 -20.25 -23.91 21.48
N TYR A 711 -21.27 -23.10 21.75
CA TYR A 711 -21.67 -22.00 20.87
C TYR A 711 -20.72 -20.81 21.10
N PRO A 712 -20.10 -20.25 20.05
CA PRO A 712 -19.36 -19.01 20.15
C PRO A 712 -20.23 -17.88 20.74
N THR A 713 -19.63 -16.94 21.47
CA THR A 713 -20.37 -15.80 22.07
C THR A 713 -20.96 -14.87 21.00
N ALA A 714 -20.27 -14.74 19.86
CA ALA A 714 -20.77 -14.05 18.68
C ALA A 714 -21.58 -15.01 17.81
N GLN A 715 -22.87 -14.73 17.65
CA GLN A 715 -23.78 -15.55 16.86
C GLN A 715 -23.78 -15.13 15.38
N SER A 716 -23.93 -16.13 14.52
CA SER A 716 -24.09 -15.96 13.08
C SER A 716 -25.46 -15.37 12.73
N ASN A 717 -25.57 -14.86 11.51
CA ASN A 717 -26.80 -14.25 11.03
C ASN A 717 -27.08 -14.67 9.58
N PRO A 718 -28.11 -15.50 9.35
CA PRO A 718 -28.48 -15.95 8.01
C PRO A 718 -29.08 -14.84 7.14
N ASP A 719 -29.37 -13.65 7.67
CA ASP A 719 -29.95 -12.54 6.93
C ASP A 719 -28.93 -11.45 6.56
N LEU A 720 -27.62 -11.73 6.71
CA LEU A 720 -26.56 -10.80 6.34
C LEU A 720 -26.61 -10.42 4.86
N ASN A 721 -26.63 -9.11 4.60
CA ASN A 721 -26.50 -8.52 3.28
C ASN A 721 -25.03 -8.17 2.96
N VAL A 722 -24.75 -8.01 1.67
CA VAL A 722 -23.49 -7.42 1.19
C VAL A 722 -23.42 -5.95 1.63
N GLU A 723 -22.25 -5.47 2.07
CA GLU A 723 -22.03 -4.05 2.32
C GLU A 723 -21.95 -3.34 0.96
N VAL A 724 -22.95 -2.53 0.60
CA VAL A 724 -23.02 -1.94 -0.74
C VAL A 724 -22.48 -0.51 -0.70
N SER A 725 -21.38 -0.29 -1.41
CA SER A 725 -20.80 1.03 -1.63
C SER A 725 -21.31 1.62 -2.95
N THR A 726 -22.03 2.73 -2.87
CA THR A 726 -22.47 3.52 -4.02
C THR A 726 -21.58 4.75 -4.16
N GLU A 727 -21.02 4.99 -5.34
CA GLU A 727 -20.11 6.10 -5.58
C GLU A 727 -20.49 6.89 -6.82
N THR A 728 -20.39 8.22 -6.71
CA THR A 728 -20.47 9.15 -7.83
C THR A 728 -19.15 9.92 -7.93
N GLU A 729 -18.66 10.06 -9.15
CA GLU A 729 -17.42 10.74 -9.48
C GLU A 729 -17.69 11.83 -10.54
N LEU A 730 -17.09 13.01 -10.33
CA LEU A 730 -17.05 14.11 -11.29
C LEU A 730 -15.59 14.54 -11.45
N GLY A 731 -15.10 14.57 -12.68
CA GLY A 731 -13.71 14.90 -12.96
C GLY A 731 -13.55 15.82 -14.16
N ALA A 732 -12.43 16.54 -14.17
CA ALA A 732 -11.98 17.34 -15.29
C ALA A 732 -10.48 17.11 -15.52
N ASP A 733 -10.11 17.00 -16.79
CA ASP A 733 -8.73 16.89 -17.22
C ASP A 733 -8.40 18.05 -18.17
N PHE A 734 -7.27 18.70 -17.93
CA PHE A 734 -6.82 19.87 -18.66
C PHE A 734 -5.37 19.69 -19.12
N GLY A 735 -5.07 20.14 -20.34
CA GLY A 735 -3.72 20.12 -20.90
C GLY A 735 -3.35 21.48 -21.45
N PHE A 736 -2.20 22.01 -21.04
CA PHE A 736 -1.71 23.32 -21.44
C PHE A 736 -0.32 23.23 -22.06
N ASN A 737 -0.10 23.98 -23.13
CA ASN A 737 1.21 24.31 -23.66
C ASN A 737 1.42 25.82 -23.46
N LEU A 738 1.79 26.22 -22.24
CA LEU A 738 1.74 27.63 -21.81
C LEU A 738 2.68 28.55 -22.60
N SER A 739 3.67 28.00 -23.31
CA SER A 739 4.52 28.78 -24.20
C SER A 739 5.02 27.97 -25.39
N LYS A 740 4.31 28.04 -26.52
CA LYS A 740 4.80 27.53 -27.81
C LYS A 740 6.17 28.13 -28.12
N GLY A 741 7.20 27.29 -28.23
CA GLY A 741 8.58 27.68 -28.54
C GLY A 741 9.43 28.13 -27.34
N SER A 742 8.89 28.17 -26.12
CA SER A 742 9.68 28.35 -24.91
C SER A 742 10.34 27.04 -24.48
N ASN A 743 11.29 27.14 -23.57
CA ASN A 743 11.84 25.97 -22.88
C ASN A 743 11.08 25.69 -21.57
N TRP A 744 10.17 26.56 -21.13
CA TRP A 744 9.45 26.46 -19.86
C TRP A 744 7.99 26.06 -20.06
N PHE A 745 7.50 25.11 -19.25
CA PHE A 745 6.10 24.67 -19.17
C PHE A 745 5.47 24.29 -20.52
N ASN A 746 6.18 23.44 -21.27
CA ASN A 746 5.80 23.05 -22.62
C ASN A 746 4.68 21.99 -22.67
N ASP A 747 4.52 21.19 -21.61
CA ASP A 747 3.40 20.24 -21.41
C ASP A 747 3.04 20.27 -19.92
N LEU A 748 1.88 20.82 -19.60
CA LEU A 748 1.30 20.88 -18.26
C LEU A 748 -0.06 20.19 -18.29
N ARG A 749 -0.21 19.12 -17.51
CA ARG A 749 -1.46 18.38 -17.38
C ARG A 749 -1.97 18.48 -15.96
N LEU A 750 -3.22 18.92 -15.83
CA LEU A 750 -3.95 18.99 -14.57
C LEU A 750 -5.11 17.98 -14.65
N SER A 751 -5.25 17.13 -13.64
CA SER A 751 -6.46 16.35 -13.43
C SER A 751 -7.03 16.70 -12.08
N ALA A 752 -8.34 16.86 -11.99
CA ALA A 752 -9.06 17.07 -10.75
C ALA A 752 -10.30 16.19 -10.72
N THR A 753 -10.56 15.56 -9.57
CA THR A 753 -11.67 14.64 -9.36
C THR A 753 -12.30 14.90 -8.01
N TYR A 754 -13.62 15.09 -7.99
CA TYR A 754 -14.45 15.04 -6.79
C TYR A 754 -15.23 13.72 -6.79
N TRP A 755 -15.28 13.06 -5.64
CA TRP A 755 -16.05 11.84 -5.47
C TRP A 755 -16.83 11.87 -4.16
N LYS A 756 -18.00 11.22 -4.18
CA LYS A 756 -18.84 10.99 -3.01
C LYS A 756 -19.27 9.54 -3.00
N ARG A 757 -19.09 8.89 -1.86
CA ARG A 757 -19.42 7.49 -1.62
C ARG A 757 -20.31 7.35 -0.40
N SER A 758 -21.28 6.46 -0.49
CA SER A 758 -22.12 6.02 0.62
C SER A 758 -22.05 4.51 0.69
N THR A 759 -21.67 3.95 1.83
CA THR A 759 -21.68 2.51 2.07
C THR A 759 -22.79 2.18 3.05
N ASP A 760 -23.70 1.31 2.63
CA ASP A 760 -24.83 0.89 3.44
C ASP A 760 -24.62 -0.52 3.97
N GLY A 761 -24.94 -0.71 5.26
CA GLY A 761 -24.93 -1.99 5.93
C GLY A 761 -23.54 -2.57 6.20
N ALA A 762 -22.54 -1.77 6.59
CA ALA A 762 -21.24 -2.32 6.97
C ALA A 762 -21.39 -3.25 8.19
N ILE A 763 -20.78 -4.45 8.13
CA ILE A 763 -21.08 -5.55 9.04
C ILE A 763 -20.29 -5.41 10.34
N TRP A 764 -20.96 -5.56 11.48
CA TRP A 764 -20.34 -5.53 12.81
C TRP A 764 -21.07 -6.46 13.80
N ASN A 765 -20.41 -6.76 14.91
CA ASN A 765 -21.01 -7.48 16.03
C ASN A 765 -21.68 -6.46 16.96
N VAL A 766 -23.00 -6.50 17.09
CA VAL A 766 -23.76 -5.67 18.03
C VAL A 766 -24.15 -6.48 19.25
N ASP A 767 -24.29 -5.83 20.41
CA ASP A 767 -24.73 -6.51 21.63
C ASP A 767 -26.10 -7.17 21.42
N ALA A 768 -26.20 -8.42 21.86
CA ALA A 768 -27.44 -9.16 21.84
C ALA A 768 -28.18 -8.95 23.18
N ALA A 769 -29.50 -9.07 23.16
CA ALA A 769 -30.27 -9.08 24.41
C ALA A 769 -29.78 -10.26 25.28
N PRO A 770 -29.45 -10.06 26.57
CA PRO A 770 -28.95 -11.14 27.43
C PRO A 770 -29.88 -12.37 27.50
N SER A 771 -31.20 -12.16 27.33
CA SER A 771 -32.21 -13.22 27.28
C SER A 771 -32.07 -14.18 26.09
N SER A 772 -31.33 -13.80 25.05
CA SER A 772 -31.06 -14.65 23.88
C SER A 772 -30.00 -15.73 24.16
N GLY A 773 -29.23 -15.60 25.26
CA GLY A 773 -28.08 -16.46 25.55
C GLY A 773 -26.85 -16.18 24.67
N ALA A 774 -26.96 -15.28 23.68
CA ALA A 774 -25.86 -14.77 22.89
C ALA A 774 -25.23 -13.55 23.57
N GLY A 775 -23.92 -13.35 23.38
CA GLY A 775 -23.26 -12.11 23.79
C GLY A 775 -23.46 -11.01 22.76
N THR A 776 -23.19 -11.34 21.49
CA THR A 776 -23.33 -10.41 20.36
C THR A 776 -23.93 -11.11 19.15
N ILE A 777 -24.59 -10.37 18.27
CA ILE A 777 -25.09 -10.85 16.97
C ILE A 777 -24.37 -10.08 15.85
N LYS A 778 -23.91 -10.81 14.84
CA LYS A 778 -23.34 -10.18 13.63
C LYS A 778 -24.47 -9.61 12.77
N THR A 779 -24.40 -8.34 12.41
CA THR A 779 -25.44 -7.69 11.59
C THR A 779 -24.86 -6.59 10.69
N ASN A 780 -25.62 -6.18 9.68
CA ASN A 780 -25.36 -4.96 8.91
C ASN A 780 -25.64 -3.76 9.83
N ALA A 781 -24.59 -3.21 10.44
CA ALA A 781 -24.69 -2.40 11.65
C ALA A 781 -24.43 -0.90 11.44
N PHE A 782 -23.87 -0.52 10.29
CA PHE A 782 -23.46 0.86 10.04
C PHE A 782 -23.81 1.36 8.64
N GLY A 783 -24.09 2.66 8.54
CA GLY A 783 -23.98 3.45 7.32
C GLY A 783 -22.74 4.33 7.37
N ILE A 784 -22.01 4.42 6.27
CA ILE A 784 -20.75 5.16 6.19
C ILE A 784 -20.77 6.13 5.00
N GLY A 785 -20.55 7.41 5.29
CA GLY A 785 -20.42 8.47 4.29
C GLY A 785 -18.96 8.81 4.06
N SER A 786 -18.52 8.88 2.80
CA SER A 786 -17.18 9.34 2.44
C SER A 786 -17.21 10.30 1.25
N ASN A 787 -16.31 11.27 1.24
CA ASN A 787 -16.13 12.16 0.10
C ASN A 787 -14.69 12.67 0.05
N GLY A 788 -14.29 13.16 -1.11
CA GLY A 788 -12.96 13.74 -1.27
C GLY A 788 -12.73 14.45 -2.59
N ILE A 789 -11.65 15.21 -2.61
CA ILE A 789 -11.09 15.86 -3.79
C ILE A 789 -9.69 15.29 -4.00
N GLN A 790 -9.39 14.98 -5.25
CA GLN A 790 -8.09 14.48 -5.69
C GLN A 790 -7.65 15.35 -6.85
N ALA A 791 -6.38 15.72 -6.87
CA ALA A 791 -5.82 16.45 -7.99
C ALA A 791 -4.41 15.94 -8.30
N SER A 792 -4.05 15.97 -9.57
CA SER A 792 -2.69 15.71 -10.01
C SER A 792 -2.23 16.76 -11.01
N ILE A 793 -0.97 17.15 -10.89
CA ILE A 793 -0.26 18.01 -11.83
C ILE A 793 0.90 17.20 -12.37
N ASN A 794 1.03 17.11 -13.69
CA ASN A 794 2.20 16.55 -14.36
C ASN A 794 2.73 17.62 -15.31
N ALA A 795 3.97 18.04 -15.14
CA ALA A 795 4.54 19.13 -15.90
C ALA A 795 5.95 18.80 -16.40
N THR A 796 6.22 19.04 -17.69
CA THR A 796 7.58 19.29 -18.16
C THR A 796 7.90 20.75 -17.87
N VAL A 797 8.46 21.00 -16.68
CA VAL A 797 8.73 22.36 -16.19
C VAL A 797 9.76 23.07 -17.06
N PHE A 798 10.83 22.38 -17.43
CA PHE A 798 11.86 22.94 -18.30
C PHE A 798 12.46 21.88 -19.23
N LYS A 799 12.65 22.22 -20.50
CA LYS A 799 13.32 21.39 -21.49
C LYS A 799 14.12 22.26 -22.45
N LYS A 800 15.45 22.17 -22.41
CA LYS A 800 16.35 22.87 -23.34
C LYS A 800 17.55 21.99 -23.68
N GLY A 801 17.76 21.75 -24.97
CA GLY A 801 18.83 20.86 -25.45
C GLY A 801 18.73 19.50 -24.76
N ASP A 802 19.80 19.10 -24.10
CA ASP A 802 19.93 17.80 -23.44
C ASP A 802 19.36 17.73 -22.01
N PHE A 803 18.85 18.84 -21.47
CA PHE A 803 18.33 18.90 -20.11
C PHE A 803 16.80 18.91 -20.08
N THR A 804 16.20 18.06 -19.25
CA THR A 804 14.76 17.99 -19.00
C THR A 804 14.48 17.95 -17.50
N TRP A 805 13.53 18.75 -17.04
CA TRP A 805 12.99 18.75 -15.69
C TRP A 805 11.49 18.47 -15.74
N ASN A 806 11.08 17.37 -15.12
CA ASN A 806 9.70 16.98 -14.93
C ASN A 806 9.31 17.10 -13.46
N THR A 807 8.06 17.52 -13.22
CA THR A 807 7.46 17.59 -11.89
C THR A 807 6.12 16.88 -11.91
N THR A 808 5.87 16.07 -10.89
CA THR A 808 4.56 15.51 -10.57
C THR A 808 4.14 15.95 -9.19
N VAL A 809 2.93 16.49 -9.07
CA VAL A 809 2.30 16.84 -7.78
C VAL A 809 1.02 16.05 -7.65
N ASN A 810 0.88 15.25 -6.61
CA ASN A 810 -0.34 14.53 -6.29
C ASN A 810 -0.93 15.10 -5.01
N PHE A 811 -2.21 15.47 -5.03
CA PHE A 811 -2.94 16.00 -3.89
C PHE A 811 -4.17 15.15 -3.60
N SER A 812 -4.44 14.94 -2.32
CA SER A 812 -5.66 14.28 -1.87
C SER A 812 -6.18 14.90 -0.58
N LYS A 813 -7.49 15.10 -0.53
CA LYS A 813 -8.23 15.44 0.67
C LYS A 813 -9.47 14.56 0.71
N GLN A 814 -9.67 13.85 1.81
CA GLN A 814 -10.82 12.96 1.96
C GLN A 814 -11.28 12.90 3.41
N SER A 815 -12.55 12.57 3.61
CA SER A 815 -13.14 12.41 4.92
C SER A 815 -14.13 11.24 4.90
N SER A 816 -14.13 10.46 5.99
CA SER A 816 -15.03 9.33 6.20
C SER A 816 -15.72 9.48 7.56
N GLN A 817 -17.03 9.29 7.58
CA GLN A 817 -17.88 9.46 8.76
C GLN A 817 -18.90 8.34 8.87
N ILE A 818 -19.39 8.11 10.08
CA ILE A 818 -20.50 7.19 10.34
C ILE A 818 -21.80 7.97 10.17
N ASP A 819 -22.65 7.55 9.24
CA ASP A 819 -23.94 8.19 9.00
C ASP A 819 -25.02 7.64 9.94
N TRP A 820 -25.01 6.33 10.22
CA TRP A 820 -25.93 5.70 11.16
C TRP A 820 -25.31 4.46 11.82
N VAL A 821 -25.84 4.08 12.99
CA VAL A 821 -25.51 2.87 13.75
C VAL A 821 -26.80 2.15 14.13
N THR A 822 -26.89 0.84 13.94
CA THR A 822 -28.07 0.05 14.34
C THR A 822 -28.37 0.25 15.82
N GLY A 823 -29.64 0.55 16.14
CA GLY A 823 -30.08 0.84 17.50
C GLY A 823 -29.80 2.27 17.98
N ASN A 824 -29.24 3.15 17.14
CA ASN A 824 -28.90 4.55 17.44
C ASN A 824 -27.96 4.73 18.66
N GLY A 825 -27.23 3.68 19.05
CA GLY A 825 -26.26 3.71 20.14
C GLY A 825 -24.88 4.20 19.69
N GLU A 826 -24.03 4.49 20.67
CA GLU A 826 -22.58 4.60 20.47
C GLU A 826 -21.93 3.25 20.73
N ILE A 827 -20.93 2.89 19.93
CA ILE A 827 -20.13 1.69 20.15
C ILE A 827 -18.75 2.13 20.63
N VAL A 828 -18.47 1.87 21.91
CA VAL A 828 -17.16 2.15 22.51
C VAL A 828 -16.27 0.93 22.35
N ILE A 829 -15.10 1.14 21.76
CA ILE A 829 -14.11 0.09 21.51
C ILE A 829 -12.73 0.56 21.94
N LEU A 830 -11.95 -0.37 22.46
CA LEU A 830 -10.56 -0.10 22.84
C LEU A 830 -9.66 -0.27 21.60
N SER A 831 -8.58 0.52 21.54
CA SER A 831 -7.47 0.27 20.61
C SER A 831 -7.03 -1.20 20.70
N ASN A 832 -6.38 -1.73 19.67
CA ASN A 832 -5.77 -3.06 19.72
C ASN A 832 -4.73 -3.17 20.86
N ALA A 833 -4.22 -2.02 21.32
CA ALA A 833 -3.35 -1.87 22.47
C ALA A 833 -4.08 -1.92 23.85
N GLY A 834 -5.41 -1.88 23.85
CA GLY A 834 -6.27 -2.20 24.98
C GLY A 834 -6.58 -1.05 25.95
N SER A 835 -6.05 0.16 25.75
CA SER A 835 -6.27 1.26 26.73
C SER A 835 -6.78 2.58 26.13
N THR A 836 -6.83 2.72 24.81
CA THR A 836 -7.32 3.95 24.18
C THR A 836 -8.77 3.80 23.74
N ASN A 837 -9.66 4.71 24.12
CA ASN A 837 -11.08 4.62 23.80
C ASN A 837 -11.41 5.28 22.46
N TYR A 838 -11.80 4.48 21.48
CA TYR A 838 -12.45 4.92 20.25
C TYR A 838 -13.97 4.83 20.41
N VAL A 839 -14.69 5.77 19.80
CA VAL A 839 -16.14 5.78 19.80
C VAL A 839 -16.64 5.80 18.36
N LEU A 840 -17.47 4.83 18.01
CA LEU A 840 -18.15 4.75 16.73
C LEU A 840 -19.60 5.23 16.93
N LYS A 841 -19.91 6.42 16.40
CA LYS A 841 -21.19 7.09 16.61
C LYS A 841 -21.64 7.85 15.36
N ALA A 842 -22.95 7.89 15.13
CA ALA A 842 -23.55 8.61 14.01
C ALA A 842 -23.19 10.11 14.05
N GLY A 843 -22.83 10.67 12.90
CA GLY A 843 -22.39 12.05 12.72
C GLY A 843 -20.89 12.29 12.92
N GLU A 844 -20.14 11.30 13.41
CA GLU A 844 -18.72 11.46 13.77
C GLU A 844 -17.77 10.83 12.74
N LYS A 845 -16.52 11.33 12.74
CA LYS A 845 -15.47 10.80 11.86
C LYS A 845 -15.01 9.43 12.36
N ILE A 846 -14.62 8.56 11.44
CA ILE A 846 -14.11 7.24 11.82
C ILE A 846 -12.75 7.39 12.50
N GLY A 847 -12.57 6.71 13.64
CA GLY A 847 -11.34 6.72 14.43
C GLY A 847 -11.29 7.79 15.53
N GLN A 848 -12.39 8.50 15.82
CA GLN A 848 -12.39 9.50 16.90
C GLN A 848 -12.12 8.88 18.28
N LEU A 849 -11.23 9.55 19.01
CA LEU A 849 -10.87 9.21 20.39
C LEU A 849 -11.64 10.09 21.36
N TYR A 850 -12.05 9.47 22.47
CA TYR A 850 -12.72 10.15 23.57
C TYR A 850 -11.93 10.00 24.86
N GLY A 851 -11.73 11.13 25.54
CA GLY A 851 -10.95 11.14 26.76
C GLY A 851 -11.08 12.43 27.54
N PHE A 852 -10.30 12.53 28.61
CA PHE A 852 -10.28 13.71 29.47
C PHE A 852 -9.36 14.76 28.88
N LYS A 853 -9.78 16.03 28.93
CA LYS A 853 -9.00 17.16 28.39
C LYS A 853 -8.21 17.84 29.49
N ALA A 854 -6.98 18.24 29.19
CA ALA A 854 -6.17 19.04 30.09
C ALA A 854 -6.76 20.44 30.23
N VAL A 855 -6.79 20.97 31.44
CA VAL A 855 -7.29 22.33 31.69
C VAL A 855 -6.12 23.31 31.68
N HIS A 856 -6.27 24.40 30.92
CA HIS A 856 -5.25 25.45 30.73
C HIS A 856 -5.67 26.83 31.27
N ASP A 857 -6.91 26.94 31.79
CA ASP A 857 -7.45 28.16 32.39
C ASP A 857 -8.27 27.79 33.63
N LEU A 858 -8.04 28.48 34.75
CA LEU A 858 -8.80 28.32 35.99
C LEU A 858 -10.29 28.63 35.80
N LYS A 859 -10.63 29.45 34.81
CA LYS A 859 -12.01 29.85 34.47
C LYS A 859 -12.61 28.99 33.35
N ALA A 860 -11.97 27.88 32.98
CA ALA A 860 -12.53 26.94 32.00
C ALA A 860 -13.94 26.48 32.41
N ARG A 861 -14.84 26.40 31.43
CA ARG A 861 -16.24 26.06 31.64
C ARG A 861 -16.63 24.79 30.88
N LYS A 862 -17.54 24.04 31.50
CA LYS A 862 -18.25 22.92 30.92
C LYS A 862 -19.26 23.39 29.86
N PRO A 863 -19.77 22.49 28.99
CA PRO A 863 -20.83 22.83 28.04
C PRO A 863 -22.12 23.38 28.67
N ASP A 864 -22.41 23.04 29.92
CA ASP A 864 -23.56 23.55 30.68
C ASP A 864 -23.34 24.96 31.28
N GLY A 865 -22.15 25.54 31.07
CA GLY A 865 -21.77 26.87 31.55
C GLY A 865 -21.21 26.93 32.97
N SER A 866 -21.21 25.81 33.71
CA SER A 866 -20.55 25.70 35.02
C SER A 866 -19.02 25.65 34.88
N TYR A 867 -18.27 25.99 35.93
CA TYR A 867 -16.81 25.89 35.91
C TYR A 867 -16.34 24.42 35.97
N GLU A 868 -15.29 24.09 35.20
CA GLU A 868 -14.61 22.78 35.29
C GLU A 868 -13.97 22.55 36.66
N ILE A 869 -13.49 23.63 37.28
CA ILE A 869 -13.05 23.68 38.68
C ILE A 869 -14.05 24.56 39.44
N PRO A 870 -14.78 24.02 40.44
CA PRO A 870 -15.72 24.80 41.23
C PRO A 870 -15.10 26.09 41.74
N GLU A 871 -15.84 27.20 41.69
CA GLU A 871 -15.32 28.54 42.01
C GLU A 871 -14.66 28.61 43.40
N GLY A 872 -15.24 27.94 44.39
CA GLY A 872 -14.67 27.83 45.75
C GLY A 872 -13.33 27.08 45.82
N ASP A 873 -13.03 26.22 44.85
CA ASP A 873 -11.81 25.42 44.79
C ASP A 873 -10.72 26.04 43.90
N GLN A 874 -11.03 27.03 43.05
CA GLN A 874 -10.06 27.65 42.13
C GLN A 874 -8.82 28.20 42.85
N SER A 875 -8.97 28.64 44.10
CA SER A 875 -7.86 29.11 44.94
C SER A 875 -6.79 28.05 45.25
N LYS A 876 -7.08 26.75 45.07
CA LYS A 876 -6.13 25.63 45.25
C LYS A 876 -5.24 25.39 44.03
N TYR A 877 -5.62 25.95 42.89
CA TYR A 877 -4.96 25.72 41.61
C TYR A 877 -4.25 26.98 41.09
N GLU A 878 -3.36 26.80 40.12
CA GLU A 878 -2.76 27.88 39.34
C GLU A 878 -2.44 27.38 37.92
N VAL A 879 -2.12 28.29 37.01
CA VAL A 879 -1.52 27.95 35.71
C VAL A 879 0.00 27.91 35.87
N ALA A 880 0.58 26.72 35.75
CA ALA A 880 2.03 26.51 35.82
C ALA A 880 2.76 27.12 34.61
N SER A 881 4.09 27.24 34.67
CA SER A 881 4.87 27.85 33.57
C SER A 881 4.82 27.12 32.23
N ASN A 882 4.40 25.85 32.23
CA ASN A 882 4.15 25.07 31.01
C ASN A 882 2.70 25.23 30.46
N GLY A 883 1.90 26.10 31.07
CA GLY A 883 0.55 26.45 30.64
C GLY A 883 -0.56 25.52 31.17
N PHE A 884 -0.24 24.50 31.96
CA PHE A 884 -1.24 23.57 32.53
C PHE A 884 -1.76 24.09 33.87
N VAL A 885 -3.06 23.89 34.12
CA VAL A 885 -3.61 24.07 35.46
C VAL A 885 -3.17 22.93 36.36
N VAL A 886 -2.56 23.27 37.49
CA VAL A 886 -2.03 22.31 38.47
C VAL A 886 -2.53 22.67 39.87
N ASP A 887 -2.66 21.66 40.72
CA ASP A 887 -2.88 21.87 42.15
C ASP A 887 -1.57 22.35 42.80
N LYS A 888 -1.63 23.48 43.53
CA LYS A 888 -0.44 24.10 44.13
C LYS A 888 0.24 23.26 45.21
N THR A 889 -0.51 22.36 45.85
CA THR A 889 -0.02 21.52 46.96
C THR A 889 0.51 20.20 46.45
N THR A 890 -0.25 19.52 45.58
CA THR A 890 0.11 18.20 45.06
C THR A 890 0.98 18.27 43.80
N LYS A 891 1.05 19.43 43.14
CA LYS A 891 1.73 19.67 41.86
C LYS A 891 1.22 18.83 40.70
N GLN A 892 0.04 18.21 40.84
CA GLN A 892 -0.58 17.37 39.81
C GLN A 892 -1.43 18.21 38.84
N PRO A 893 -1.46 17.87 37.55
CA PRO A 893 -2.29 18.53 36.55
C PRO A 893 -3.78 18.22 36.75
N TYR A 894 -4.62 19.19 36.41
CA TYR A 894 -6.07 19.03 36.39
C TYR A 894 -6.58 18.67 34.98
N PHE A 895 -7.39 17.62 34.92
CA PHE A 895 -8.12 17.20 33.72
C PHE A 895 -9.63 17.33 33.96
N THR A 896 -10.39 17.52 32.89
CA THR A 896 -11.86 17.60 32.93
C THR A 896 -12.48 16.40 33.66
N THR A 897 -13.68 16.59 34.21
CA THR A 897 -14.43 15.47 34.84
C THR A 897 -15.12 14.59 33.82
N ASP A 898 -15.51 15.18 32.68
CA ASP A 898 -16.23 14.52 31.60
C ASP A 898 -15.28 14.16 30.45
N LYS A 899 -15.66 13.14 29.67
CA LYS A 899 -14.94 12.73 28.47
C LYS A 899 -15.46 13.52 27.27
N TYR A 900 -14.54 13.95 26.42
CA TYR A 900 -14.84 14.71 25.21
C TYR A 900 -14.14 14.11 24.00
N SER A 901 -14.71 14.32 22.81
CA SER A 901 -14.01 14.02 21.57
C SER A 901 -12.73 14.86 21.45
N PHE A 902 -11.65 14.20 21.04
CA PHE A 902 -10.38 14.85 20.68
C PHE A 902 -10.39 15.38 19.24
N GLY A 903 -11.45 15.10 18.47
CA GLY A 903 -11.60 15.55 17.08
C GLY A 903 -11.17 14.50 16.07
N ASP A 904 -11.11 14.91 14.80
CA ASP A 904 -10.77 14.05 13.67
C ASP A 904 -9.26 13.73 13.66
N PRO A 905 -8.84 12.47 13.86
CA PRO A 905 -7.42 12.10 13.81
C PRO A 905 -6.89 11.97 12.38
N ASN A 906 -7.77 11.92 11.37
CA ASN A 906 -7.38 11.65 10.00
C ASN A 906 -6.71 12.89 9.36
N PRO A 907 -5.75 12.71 8.44
CA PRO A 907 -5.11 13.83 7.74
C PRO A 907 -6.12 14.74 7.04
N LYS A 908 -5.98 16.06 7.23
CA LYS A 908 -6.76 17.08 6.49
C LYS A 908 -6.46 17.05 5.01
N PHE A 909 -5.21 16.76 4.64
CA PHE A 909 -4.79 16.47 3.27
C PHE A 909 -3.46 15.71 3.25
N ASN A 910 -3.19 15.07 2.11
CA ASN A 910 -1.89 14.50 1.76
C ASN A 910 -1.44 15.09 0.42
N LEU A 911 -0.16 15.41 0.30
CA LEU A 911 0.45 15.93 -0.91
C LEU A 911 1.80 15.25 -1.16
N SER A 912 2.07 14.87 -2.40
CA SER A 912 3.37 14.36 -2.82
C SER A 912 3.92 15.21 -3.95
N PHE A 913 5.16 15.64 -3.81
CA PHE A 913 5.89 16.50 -4.74
C PHE A 913 7.12 15.75 -5.26
N ILE A 914 7.08 15.33 -6.51
CA ILE A 914 8.09 14.48 -7.16
C ILE A 914 8.74 15.28 -8.28
N ASN A 915 10.07 15.29 -8.32
CA ASN A 915 10.84 15.94 -9.37
C ASN A 915 11.87 14.99 -9.95
N ASP A 916 11.99 15.02 -11.26
CA ASP A 916 12.92 14.22 -12.03
C ASP A 916 13.66 15.12 -13.02
N PHE A 917 14.99 15.07 -12.98
CA PHE A 917 15.90 15.83 -13.81
C PHE A 917 16.73 14.85 -14.63
N THR A 918 16.73 15.02 -15.95
CA THR A 918 17.53 14.22 -16.86
C THR A 918 18.47 15.13 -17.63
N TYR A 919 19.74 14.77 -17.68
CA TYR A 919 20.76 15.46 -18.47
C TYR A 919 21.46 14.48 -19.44
N LYS A 920 21.44 14.82 -20.73
CA LYS A 920 22.03 14.04 -21.84
C LYS A 920 21.56 12.58 -21.93
N GLY A 921 20.43 12.27 -21.29
CA GLY A 921 19.87 10.92 -21.23
C GLY A 921 20.72 9.90 -20.43
N PHE A 922 21.82 10.32 -19.80
CA PHE A 922 22.70 9.45 -19.02
C PHE A 922 22.83 9.86 -17.54
N ILE A 923 22.57 11.12 -17.16
CA ILE A 923 22.42 11.51 -15.76
C ILE A 923 20.93 11.66 -15.44
N ASN A 924 20.48 11.01 -14.37
CA ASN A 924 19.14 11.17 -13.83
C ASN A 924 19.26 11.52 -12.35
N PHE A 925 18.63 12.60 -11.92
CA PHE A 925 18.50 12.98 -10.52
C PHE A 925 17.03 13.13 -10.20
N GLY A 926 16.56 12.56 -9.10
CA GLY A 926 15.16 12.66 -8.71
C GLY A 926 14.99 12.75 -7.21
N PHE A 927 13.93 13.43 -6.77
CA PHE A 927 13.55 13.48 -5.37
C PHE A 927 12.03 13.53 -5.18
N GLN A 928 11.57 13.11 -4.01
CA GLN A 928 10.16 13.11 -3.61
C GLN A 928 10.02 13.64 -2.18
N PHE A 929 9.18 14.64 -2.01
CA PHE A 929 8.66 15.06 -0.71
C PHE A 929 7.22 14.60 -0.53
N ASP A 930 6.90 14.03 0.62
CA ASP A 930 5.53 13.74 1.04
C ASP A 930 5.16 14.63 2.22
N TRP A 931 4.00 15.28 2.13
CA TRP A 931 3.43 16.14 3.16
C TRP A 931 2.08 15.58 3.61
N VAL A 932 2.01 15.19 4.88
CA VAL A 932 0.79 14.81 5.58
C VAL A 932 0.47 15.92 6.58
N ASN A 933 -0.72 16.53 6.46
CA ASN A 933 -1.08 17.68 7.28
C ASN A 933 -2.38 17.47 8.06
N GLY A 934 -2.38 17.86 9.32
CA GLY A 934 -3.50 17.81 10.25
C GLY A 934 -3.84 16.40 10.76
N SER A 935 -2.91 15.45 10.64
CA SER A 935 -3.06 14.11 11.23
C SER A 935 -2.73 14.16 12.71
N HIS A 936 -3.38 13.34 13.52
CA HIS A 936 -3.06 13.22 14.95
C HIS A 936 -2.89 11.76 15.35
N ILE A 937 -2.01 11.52 16.31
CA ILE A 937 -1.74 10.19 16.87
C ILE A 937 -1.77 10.29 18.38
N TYR A 938 -2.45 9.35 19.02
CA TYR A 938 -2.37 9.11 20.45
C TYR A 938 -1.10 8.31 20.77
N ASN A 939 -0.12 8.98 21.37
CA ASN A 939 1.18 8.44 21.74
C ASN A 939 1.08 7.61 23.04
N GLN A 940 0.53 6.41 22.92
CA GLN A 940 0.40 5.48 24.05
C GLN A 940 1.75 4.92 24.50
N THR A 941 2.73 4.85 23.59
CA THR A 941 4.14 4.58 23.94
C THR A 941 4.62 5.51 25.06
N LYS A 942 4.43 6.81 24.87
CA LYS A 942 4.78 7.84 25.86
C LYS A 942 3.95 7.73 27.13
N GLU A 943 2.64 7.51 27.02
CA GLU A 943 1.76 7.28 28.18
C GLU A 943 2.29 6.15 29.08
N TRP A 944 2.70 5.03 28.49
CA TRP A 944 3.23 3.90 29.25
C TRP A 944 4.59 4.19 29.90
N MET A 945 5.45 4.96 29.24
CA MET A 945 6.73 5.41 29.83
C MET A 945 6.51 6.39 31.00
N TYR A 946 5.40 7.13 31.03
CA TYR A 946 5.00 7.98 32.16
C TYR A 946 4.55 7.16 33.38
N ARG A 947 4.24 5.86 33.22
CA ARG A 947 3.87 5.03 34.37
C ARG A 947 5.00 5.00 35.42
N ASP A 948 6.21 4.73 34.98
CA ASP A 948 7.33 4.44 35.89
C ASP A 948 8.39 5.57 35.96
N GLY A 949 8.10 6.72 35.35
CA GLY A 949 9.04 7.85 35.25
C GLY A 949 10.21 7.56 34.29
N ILE A 950 9.95 6.79 33.23
CA ILE A 950 10.98 6.37 32.27
C ILE A 950 11.17 7.42 31.17
N HIS A 951 10.13 8.17 30.82
CA HIS A 951 10.20 9.14 29.73
C HIS A 951 11.05 10.37 30.10
N SER A 952 11.87 10.84 29.16
CA SER A 952 12.73 12.01 29.36
C SER A 952 12.02 13.33 29.64
N ASP A 953 10.71 13.43 29.38
CA ASP A 953 9.92 14.60 29.79
C ASP A 953 9.99 14.86 31.30
N TYR A 954 10.18 13.82 32.12
CA TYR A 954 10.32 13.99 33.56
C TYR A 954 11.50 14.89 33.97
N GLU A 955 12.48 15.10 33.09
CA GLU A 955 13.63 15.97 33.31
C GLU A 955 13.32 17.45 33.09
N LYS A 956 12.20 17.78 32.42
CA LYS A 956 11.88 19.15 32.05
C LYS A 956 11.35 19.91 33.29
N PRO A 957 12.00 21.02 33.70
CA PRO A 957 11.57 21.77 34.86
C PRO A 957 10.29 22.56 34.59
N ILE A 958 9.42 22.64 35.59
CA ILE A 958 8.18 23.42 35.57
C ILE A 958 8.14 24.31 36.82
N THR A 959 7.70 25.55 36.68
CA THR A 959 7.48 26.47 37.80
C THR A 959 6.06 26.31 38.29
N ILE A 960 5.92 25.88 39.55
CA ILE A 960 4.66 25.65 40.26
C ILE A 960 4.81 26.29 41.64
N ASN A 961 3.90 27.20 41.99
CA ASN A 961 3.78 27.90 43.25
C ASN A 961 5.07 28.66 43.61
N GLY A 962 5.67 29.28 42.59
CA GLY A 962 6.95 30.00 42.70
C GLY A 962 8.21 29.12 42.70
N GLU A 963 8.09 27.79 42.71
CA GLU A 963 9.22 26.86 42.71
C GLU A 963 9.44 26.21 41.34
N THR A 964 10.65 26.31 40.81
CA THR A 964 11.04 25.64 39.56
C THR A 964 11.73 24.31 39.85
N GLY A 965 11.22 23.22 39.25
CA GLY A 965 11.81 21.89 39.42
C GLY A 965 11.28 20.85 38.43
N ALA A 966 12.03 19.78 38.25
CA ALA A 966 11.64 18.61 37.43
C ALA A 966 10.66 17.72 38.21
N TRP A 967 9.46 18.24 38.48
CA TRP A 967 8.48 17.65 39.41
C TRP A 967 7.91 16.32 38.90
N THR A 968 8.26 15.21 39.54
CA THR A 968 7.75 13.88 39.14
C THR A 968 6.22 13.78 39.32
N ALA A 969 5.68 14.46 40.34
CA ALA A 969 4.25 14.52 40.63
C ALA A 969 3.42 15.10 39.48
N PHE A 970 3.94 16.08 38.73
CA PHE A 970 3.25 16.61 37.56
C PHE A 970 3.11 15.52 36.48
N TYR A 971 4.23 14.96 36.02
CA TYR A 971 4.23 13.99 34.92
C TYR A 971 3.54 12.67 35.32
N ARG A 972 3.75 12.18 36.54
CA ARG A 972 3.01 11.00 37.04
C ARG A 972 1.53 11.31 37.21
N GLY A 973 1.21 12.53 37.60
CA GLY A 973 -0.16 13.05 37.67
C GLY A 973 -0.85 13.03 36.30
N VAL A 974 -0.14 13.35 35.20
CA VAL A 974 -0.69 13.19 33.84
C VAL A 974 -1.16 11.75 33.61
N TYR A 975 -0.35 10.75 33.97
CA TYR A 975 -0.73 9.35 33.78
C TYR A 975 -1.90 8.91 34.68
N THR A 976 -1.86 9.28 35.96
CA THR A 976 -2.78 8.78 37.01
C THR A 976 -4.08 9.56 37.14
N ALA A 977 -4.14 10.82 36.69
CA ALA A 977 -5.33 11.66 36.77
C ALA A 977 -6.51 10.98 36.06
N ARG A 978 -7.69 10.97 36.70
CA ARG A 978 -8.92 10.33 36.19
C ARG A 978 -8.76 8.82 35.88
N GLY A 979 -7.73 8.17 36.41
CA GLY A 979 -7.48 6.73 36.27
C GLY A 979 -6.21 6.42 35.47
N ASN A 980 -5.54 5.34 35.86
CA ASN A 980 -4.40 4.79 35.14
C ASN A 980 -4.83 4.36 33.72
N ASN A 981 -4.01 4.68 32.72
CA ASN A 981 -4.29 4.44 31.30
C ASN A 981 -5.59 5.07 30.77
N ALA A 982 -6.19 6.01 31.49
CA ALA A 982 -7.32 6.75 30.97
C ALA A 982 -6.88 7.62 29.79
N THR A 983 -7.62 7.58 28.69
CA THR A 983 -7.35 8.37 27.48
C THR A 983 -7.35 9.88 27.80
N LYS A 984 -6.23 10.56 27.53
CA LYS A 984 -6.02 12.00 27.81
C LYS A 984 -5.43 12.74 26.62
N ASP A 985 -5.88 13.96 26.38
CA ASP A 985 -5.42 14.78 25.25
C ASP A 985 -3.93 15.15 25.32
N TYR A 986 -3.32 15.09 26.51
CA TYR A 986 -1.89 15.27 26.69
C TYR A 986 -1.05 14.32 25.81
N PHE A 987 -1.54 13.11 25.55
CA PHE A 987 -0.86 12.13 24.68
C PHE A 987 -1.38 12.16 23.25
N TYR A 988 -2.36 13.01 22.93
CA TYR A 988 -2.90 13.18 21.58
C TYR A 988 -2.11 14.26 20.84
N GLU A 989 -1.14 13.84 20.02
CA GLU A 989 -0.13 14.71 19.44
C GLU A 989 -0.38 14.96 17.95
N ASP A 990 -0.01 16.16 17.48
CA ASP A 990 0.02 16.47 16.04
C ASP A 990 1.09 15.61 15.35
N ALA A 991 0.63 14.73 14.46
CA ALA A 991 1.45 13.83 13.65
C ALA A 991 1.61 14.33 12.22
N SER A 992 1.38 15.62 11.96
CA SER A 992 1.70 16.25 10.69
C SER A 992 3.20 16.15 10.41
N PHE A 993 3.56 15.87 9.15
CA PHE A 993 4.95 15.81 8.76
C PHE A 993 5.20 16.16 7.30
N LEU A 994 6.40 16.68 7.03
CA LEU A 994 6.99 16.78 5.69
C LEU A 994 8.23 15.87 5.65
N ARG A 995 8.26 14.91 4.73
CA ARG A 995 9.32 13.88 4.64
C ARG A 995 9.96 13.86 3.26
N LEU A 996 11.30 13.90 3.22
CA LEU A 996 12.07 13.57 2.03
C LEU A 996 12.02 12.04 1.84
N ARG A 997 11.00 11.58 1.11
CA ARG A 997 10.69 10.16 0.95
C ARG A 997 11.80 9.46 0.18
N ASN A 998 12.19 10.00 -0.96
CA ASN A 998 13.22 9.43 -1.82
C ASN A 998 14.10 10.54 -2.40
N VAL A 999 15.40 10.27 -2.52
CA VAL A 999 16.34 11.03 -3.35
C VAL A 999 17.23 10.04 -4.08
N SER A 1000 17.51 10.27 -5.35
CA SER A 1000 18.37 9.41 -6.14
C SER A 1000 19.16 10.18 -7.19
N ILE A 1001 20.36 9.71 -7.47
CA ILE A 1001 21.18 10.13 -8.60
C ILE A 1001 21.73 8.88 -9.30
N GLY A 1002 21.51 8.79 -10.60
CA GLY A 1002 21.94 7.69 -11.44
C GLY A 1002 22.73 8.17 -12.64
N VAL A 1003 23.84 7.50 -12.95
CA VAL A 1003 24.71 7.78 -14.09
C VAL A 1003 24.87 6.52 -14.94
N ASP A 1004 24.48 6.60 -16.21
CA ASP A 1004 24.66 5.55 -17.22
C ASP A 1004 25.99 5.73 -17.96
N LEU A 1005 27.00 5.00 -17.49
CA LEU A 1005 28.36 5.01 -18.02
C LEU A 1005 28.45 4.48 -19.45
N ALA A 1006 27.55 3.57 -19.86
CA ALA A 1006 27.57 3.05 -21.23
C ALA A 1006 27.28 4.17 -22.23
N LYS A 1007 26.27 5.00 -21.92
CA LYS A 1007 25.95 6.19 -22.73
C LYS A 1007 26.97 7.30 -22.57
N ALA A 1008 27.40 7.60 -21.34
CA ALA A 1008 28.35 8.69 -21.08
C ALA A 1008 29.71 8.46 -21.76
N LEU A 1009 30.18 7.21 -21.78
CA LEU A 1009 31.48 6.82 -22.34
C LEU A 1009 31.37 6.10 -23.70
N HIS A 1010 30.18 6.02 -24.29
CA HIS A 1010 29.89 5.37 -25.58
C HIS A 1010 30.39 3.90 -25.66
N ILE A 1011 30.24 3.14 -24.57
CA ILE A 1011 30.66 1.73 -24.48
C ILE A 1011 29.65 0.86 -25.23
N LYS A 1012 30.02 0.36 -26.41
CA LYS A 1012 29.12 -0.40 -27.30
C LYS A 1012 28.72 -1.79 -26.79
N THR A 1013 29.47 -2.36 -25.84
CA THR A 1013 29.19 -3.69 -25.29
C THR A 1013 27.94 -3.74 -24.42
N PHE A 1014 27.56 -2.61 -23.82
CA PHE A 1014 26.44 -2.52 -22.90
C PHE A 1014 25.38 -1.58 -23.48
N ARG A 1015 24.13 -2.03 -23.50
CA ARG A 1015 22.96 -1.16 -23.70
C ARG A 1015 22.76 -0.20 -22.52
N LYS A 1016 23.11 -0.64 -21.31
CA LYS A 1016 23.02 0.13 -20.07
C LYS A 1016 24.13 -0.30 -19.11
N LEU A 1017 24.86 0.66 -18.53
CA LEU A 1017 25.79 0.42 -17.42
C LEU A 1017 25.59 1.55 -16.40
N GLN A 1018 24.67 1.36 -15.47
CA GLN A 1018 24.19 2.43 -14.60
C GLN A 1018 24.62 2.21 -13.15
N LEU A 1019 25.26 3.22 -12.56
CA LEU A 1019 25.48 3.34 -11.12
C LEU A 1019 24.43 4.29 -10.54
N VAL A 1020 23.73 3.88 -9.48
CA VAL A 1020 22.71 4.68 -8.80
C VAL A 1020 23.03 4.79 -7.32
N PHE A 1021 23.06 6.01 -6.80
CA PHE A 1021 23.04 6.29 -5.38
C PHE A 1021 21.62 6.75 -5.00
N SER A 1022 21.08 6.23 -3.91
CA SER A 1022 19.77 6.67 -3.43
C SER A 1022 19.69 6.66 -1.91
N GLY A 1023 18.78 7.49 -1.40
CA GLY A 1023 18.44 7.53 0.01
C GLY A 1023 16.94 7.61 0.19
N ARG A 1024 16.43 6.94 1.24
CA ARG A 1024 15.01 6.90 1.60
C ARG A 1024 14.80 7.39 3.02
N ASN A 1025 13.75 8.19 3.22
CA ASN A 1025 13.37 8.77 4.52
C ASN A 1025 14.53 9.52 5.21
N LEU A 1026 15.35 10.25 4.43
CA LEU A 1026 16.56 10.88 4.96
C LEU A 1026 16.24 12.02 5.94
N LEU A 1027 15.18 12.78 5.67
CA LEU A 1027 14.76 13.94 6.46
C LEU A 1027 13.24 13.88 6.71
N THR A 1028 12.82 14.20 7.93
CA THR A 1028 11.41 14.36 8.32
C THR A 1028 11.28 15.56 9.25
N PHE A 1029 10.37 16.48 8.95
CA PHE A 1029 9.98 17.59 9.81
C PHE A 1029 8.63 17.26 10.42
N THR A 1030 8.51 17.25 11.74
CA THR A 1030 7.26 16.95 12.46
C THR A 1030 7.29 17.55 13.87
N GLY A 1031 6.11 17.78 14.45
CA GLY A 1031 5.94 18.11 15.87
C GLY A 1031 5.74 16.90 16.79
N TYR A 1032 5.60 15.70 16.21
CA TYR A 1032 5.37 14.46 16.95
C TYR A 1032 6.59 14.08 17.81
N THR A 1033 6.37 13.70 19.07
CA THR A 1033 7.46 13.44 20.03
C THR A 1033 7.88 11.97 20.13
N GLY A 1034 7.23 11.05 19.40
CA GLY A 1034 7.63 9.65 19.29
C GLY A 1034 8.68 9.39 18.21
N PHE A 1035 8.95 8.11 17.90
CA PHE A 1035 9.99 7.74 16.93
C PHE A 1035 9.66 8.16 15.48
N ASP A 1036 8.40 8.03 15.06
CA ASP A 1036 7.96 8.26 13.68
C ASP A 1036 6.46 8.63 13.64
N PRO A 1037 6.06 9.74 13.00
CA PRO A 1037 4.64 10.16 12.89
C PRO A 1037 3.80 9.35 11.88
N GLU A 1038 4.37 8.40 11.13
CA GLU A 1038 3.65 7.59 10.12
C GLU A 1038 3.17 6.22 10.64
N ILE A 1039 3.45 5.88 11.90
CA ILE A 1039 3.16 4.56 12.49
C ILE A 1039 1.71 4.41 12.97
N SER A 1040 1.26 3.17 13.14
CA SER A 1040 -0.06 2.86 13.70
C SER A 1040 -0.11 1.49 14.37
N SER A 1041 -0.77 1.39 15.53
CA SER A 1041 -1.01 0.14 16.24
C SER A 1041 -2.03 -0.78 15.56
N GLY A 1042 -2.96 -0.22 14.78
CA GLY A 1042 -4.01 -0.99 14.11
C GLY A 1042 -3.51 -1.94 13.03
N GLY A 1043 -2.30 -1.74 12.51
CA GLY A 1043 -1.65 -2.64 11.55
C GLY A 1043 -0.72 -3.68 12.17
N SER A 1044 -0.50 -3.65 13.50
CA SER A 1044 0.42 -4.57 14.19
C SER A 1044 -0.30 -5.86 14.56
N ALA A 1045 0.13 -7.00 13.98
CA ALA A 1045 -0.37 -8.31 14.41
C ALA A 1045 0.24 -8.74 15.75
N ALA A 1046 -0.56 -9.47 16.53
CA ALA A 1046 -0.07 -10.32 17.61
C ALA A 1046 0.70 -11.53 17.05
N VAL A 1047 1.51 -12.20 17.89
CA VAL A 1047 2.23 -13.42 17.52
C VAL A 1047 1.24 -14.49 17.02
N GLY A 1048 1.53 -15.07 15.86
CA GLY A 1048 0.69 -16.11 15.24
C GLY A 1048 -0.58 -15.61 14.54
N GLU A 1049 -0.79 -14.30 14.42
CA GLU A 1049 -1.85 -13.70 13.59
C GLU A 1049 -1.24 -13.11 12.31
N PRO A 1050 -1.90 -13.19 11.15
CA PRO A 1050 -1.43 -12.50 9.95
C PRO A 1050 -1.35 -10.99 10.22
N ALA A 1051 -0.14 -10.41 10.10
CA ALA A 1051 0.02 -8.96 9.98
C ALA A 1051 -0.74 -8.51 8.74
N GLY A 1052 -1.85 -7.77 8.88
CA GLY A 1052 -2.60 -7.43 7.68
C GLY A 1052 -3.93 -6.70 7.79
N ASN A 1053 -4.50 -6.48 8.97
CA ASN A 1053 -5.74 -5.73 9.01
C ASN A 1053 -5.42 -4.24 9.03
N ASN A 1054 -5.60 -3.60 7.87
CA ASN A 1054 -5.74 -2.16 7.74
C ASN A 1054 -7.00 -1.72 8.50
N SER A 1055 -6.89 -1.65 9.83
CA SER A 1055 -8.00 -1.35 10.74
C SER A 1055 -8.66 -0.05 10.29
N ALA A 1056 -9.98 -0.09 10.16
CA ALA A 1056 -10.75 1.05 9.70
C ALA A 1056 -10.75 2.20 10.72
N TRP A 1057 -10.67 1.89 12.01
CA TRP A 1057 -10.84 2.83 13.11
C TRP A 1057 -9.60 2.97 13.99
N ASP A 1058 -8.78 1.92 14.15
CA ASP A 1058 -7.57 1.96 15.00
C ASP A 1058 -6.34 2.49 14.25
N ARG A 1059 -6.47 3.64 13.58
CA ARG A 1059 -5.39 4.22 12.78
C ARG A 1059 -4.56 5.26 13.53
N GLY A 1060 -5.10 5.84 14.60
CA GLY A 1060 -4.55 7.00 15.31
C GLY A 1060 -3.92 6.70 16.66
N THR A 1061 -3.35 5.51 16.88
CA THR A 1061 -2.65 5.17 18.13
C THR A 1061 -1.25 4.62 17.83
N ASP A 1062 -0.23 5.10 18.56
CA ASP A 1062 1.12 4.53 18.59
C ASP A 1062 1.30 3.75 19.90
N HIS A 1063 1.56 2.44 19.80
CA HIS A 1063 1.80 1.59 20.96
C HIS A 1063 2.99 0.65 20.75
N ASN A 1064 4.19 1.20 20.96
CA ASN A 1064 5.47 0.54 20.79
C ASN A 1064 5.63 -0.01 19.37
N THR A 1065 5.06 0.69 18.38
CA THR A 1065 5.13 0.28 16.98
C THR A 1065 6.54 0.54 16.45
N MET A 1066 7.09 -0.37 15.64
CA MET A 1066 8.42 -0.16 15.06
C MET A 1066 8.41 1.06 14.12
N PRO A 1067 9.31 2.03 14.32
CA PRO A 1067 9.42 3.15 13.40
C PRO A 1067 9.89 2.68 12.03
N ASN A 1068 9.59 3.46 10.98
CA ASN A 1068 10.14 3.17 9.66
C ASN A 1068 11.67 3.31 9.65
N ILE A 1069 12.29 2.83 8.57
CA ILE A 1069 13.73 2.87 8.38
C ILE A 1069 14.17 4.05 7.50
N ARG A 1070 15.31 4.64 7.84
CA ARG A 1070 16.15 5.45 6.96
C ARG A 1070 17.10 4.50 6.20
N SER A 1071 17.22 4.68 4.89
CA SER A 1071 18.03 3.79 4.05
C SER A 1071 19.00 4.58 3.17
N TYR A 1072 20.20 4.06 3.01
CA TYR A 1072 21.22 4.53 2.07
C TYR A 1072 21.60 3.37 1.15
N GLN A 1073 21.44 3.54 -0.15
CA GLN A 1073 21.60 2.45 -1.12
C GLN A 1073 22.51 2.83 -2.28
N VAL A 1074 23.29 1.84 -2.72
CA VAL A 1074 24.06 1.85 -3.96
C VAL A 1074 23.59 0.70 -4.84
N SER A 1075 23.33 0.99 -6.12
CA SER A 1075 22.81 0.01 -7.08
C SER A 1075 23.61 0.06 -8.39
N LEU A 1076 23.84 -1.11 -8.97
CA LEU A 1076 24.48 -1.33 -10.26
C LEU A 1076 23.49 -2.04 -11.18
N ASN A 1077 23.20 -1.44 -12.33
CA ASN A 1077 22.32 -2.00 -13.34
C ASN A 1077 23.07 -2.18 -14.67
N PHE A 1078 23.05 -3.38 -15.21
CA PHE A 1078 23.67 -3.77 -16.47
C PHE A 1078 22.57 -4.20 -17.43
N GLY A 1079 22.65 -3.76 -18.67
CA GLY A 1079 21.81 -4.22 -19.76
C GLY A 1079 22.68 -4.56 -20.96
N PHE A 1080 22.51 -5.77 -21.48
CA PHE A 1080 23.18 -6.28 -22.69
C PHE A 1080 22.23 -6.24 -23.88
#